data_AF-A0A7E4ZZF6-F1
#
_entry.id   AF-A0A7E4ZZF6-F1
#
_cell.length_a   1.000
_cell.length_b   1.000
_cell.length_c   1.000
_cell.angle_alpha   90.00
_cell.angle_beta   90.00
_cell.angle_gamma   90.00
#
_symmetry.space_group_name_H-M   'P 1'
#
loop_
_entity.id
_entity.type
_entity.pdbx_description
1 polymer ?
#
loop_
_entity_poly.entity_id
_entity_poly.type
_entity_poly.pdbx_seq_one_letter_code
_entity_poly.pdbx_strand_id
1 'polypeptide(L)'
;MAAEIVSEWQRLFTQSIYNHELNFRTVSSSDGAEPVKELKRIIHPLASTSISDMLAEFCDFNYRIIFIGYVLMLVYAVYSQMRLDDRYLPKATSCMGLAVAGVLIVTFASISGLGLATWFGIEFNAATTQIVPFLTLGIGVDNVFLLLHNYPQVVANVKHSEIGVLLKETGMSILMTSTNNIFAFLAGTMLPIPALRSFCTQSSILLTFNLIAVLTIYPAIIGLDLRRRKSGRRDIFCCAVTSDSISEVEEDDDDTLQRPTTDSAYGVLRDKPRFSKSDEEDDDDIDDENGSWLHAFLRKYYIPLVRLPLTKAAIIAISVSLFAIGIIGLQYSVQGLELSDVLPDNTAPAAFLKARDKYFSFYPMSIVLRGDKLDFAHKQHLIENLRSEIGESKFIVKLASNEPSERYWLGLFQEWLIGLQAKLEDAHRDGFFSDGVAVFDENKNKSISNELRIAVSMVCSYGMTYDCSRIQKGVKLIDASGTINEEGFYNYLYAWVEYENMFYTVSQASFYPKLKKLRQGPPNNKYRFFIPPAPQPVYSQIPFYLTGVKDTPGIVAMIKEIRAICDKYAEQGLDNYPSGIAFTFWEQYLDLTQNLMVAIGIIAFAVFCVISLLLFNPWAAACIMIILLMMTVELAGFLGLCQIKLNPVSAVSLITAVGLGVEFTAHVVFAFLTSLGTRNERMVACIDRVFVPVIHGALSTLLGILMLGFSEFEFVVKYFFIIMFALIIIGLVNGLALLPVLLSLIGPSCEIRPTNGTNRLPVPPALPRHRRDRYDTNGFNNRAHRHPLAMNPLGGRDSKSFLPQSPAALTKAFDNVSSSFRRPPAGGHHQLLRTPPSEFVAENNV
;
A
#
# COMPACT_ATOMS: atom_id res chain seq x y z
N MET A 1 -16.44 -1.41 -32.44
CA MET A 1 -16.26 -0.95 -33.84
C MET A 1 -15.57 0.41 -33.98
N ALA A 2 -16.18 1.56 -33.63
CA ALA A 2 -15.54 2.86 -33.88
C ALA A 2 -14.22 3.05 -33.09
N ALA A 3 -14.21 2.71 -31.79
CA ALA A 3 -13.00 2.76 -30.97
C ALA A 3 -11.90 1.83 -31.48
N GLU A 4 -12.26 0.62 -31.94
CA GLU A 4 -11.32 -0.35 -32.52
C GLU A 4 -10.68 0.19 -33.81
N ILE A 5 -11.49 0.77 -34.71
CA ILE A 5 -10.97 1.38 -35.95
C ILE A 5 -9.97 2.50 -35.62
N VAL A 6 -10.30 3.38 -34.67
CA VAL A 6 -9.39 4.44 -34.24
C VAL A 6 -8.12 3.85 -33.62
N SER A 7 -8.25 2.80 -32.80
CA SER A 7 -7.11 2.17 -32.16
C SER A 7 -6.16 1.52 -33.15
N GLU A 8 -6.71 0.83 -34.15
CA GLU A 8 -5.95 0.16 -35.20
C GLU A 8 -5.28 1.18 -36.11
N TRP A 9 -6.00 2.24 -36.48
CA TRP A 9 -5.42 3.36 -37.22
C TRP A 9 -4.28 4.02 -36.44
N GLN A 10 -4.43 4.23 -35.12
CA GLN A 10 -3.37 4.80 -34.29
C GLN A 10 -2.13 3.90 -34.21
N ARG A 11 -2.30 2.57 -34.15
CA ARG A 11 -1.20 1.60 -34.18
C ARG A 11 -0.49 1.59 -35.52
N LEU A 12 -1.23 1.59 -36.63
CA LEU A 12 -0.66 1.69 -37.97
C LEU A 12 0.04 3.03 -38.19
N PHE A 13 -0.50 4.12 -37.65
CA PHE A 13 0.09 5.45 -37.72
C PHE A 13 1.45 5.51 -37.02
N THR A 14 1.56 5.01 -35.79
CA THR A 14 2.83 5.02 -35.06
C THR A 14 3.88 4.12 -35.75
N GLN A 15 3.47 2.94 -36.21
CA GLN A 15 4.35 2.03 -36.97
C GLN A 15 4.82 2.66 -38.29
N SER A 16 3.93 3.30 -39.04
CA SER A 16 4.25 3.94 -40.32
C SER A 16 5.23 5.09 -40.16
N ILE A 17 5.10 5.89 -39.10
CA ILE A 17 6.03 7.01 -38.85
C ILE A 17 7.40 6.48 -38.41
N TYR A 18 7.42 5.47 -37.54
CA TYR A 18 8.68 4.93 -37.01
C TYR A 18 9.50 4.26 -38.11
N ASN A 19 8.85 3.45 -38.96
CA ASN A 19 9.49 2.67 -40.03
C ASN A 19 9.60 3.43 -41.36
N HIS A 20 9.33 4.74 -41.38
CA HIS A 20 9.34 5.51 -42.62
C HIS A 20 10.73 5.53 -43.27
N GLU A 21 10.81 5.28 -44.58
CA GLU A 21 12.09 5.13 -45.31
C GLU A 21 13.00 6.36 -45.18
N LEU A 22 12.42 7.55 -45.19
CA LEU A 22 13.16 8.83 -45.01
C LEU A 22 13.86 8.99 -43.65
N ASN A 23 13.52 8.16 -42.65
CA ASN A 23 14.22 8.16 -41.37
C ASN A 23 15.60 7.50 -41.49
N PHE A 24 15.83 6.69 -42.53
CA PHE A 24 17.05 5.93 -42.74
C PHE A 24 17.82 6.45 -43.97
N ARG A 25 19.14 6.44 -43.88
CA ARG A 25 20.06 6.60 -45.00
C ARG A 25 20.62 5.24 -45.32
N THR A 26 20.42 4.77 -46.55
CA THR A 26 21.07 3.56 -47.05
C THR A 26 22.54 3.88 -47.36
N VAL A 27 23.46 3.28 -46.62
CA VAL A 27 24.89 3.33 -46.93
C VAL A 27 25.26 1.99 -47.56
N SER A 28 25.68 2.03 -48.82
CA SER A 28 26.22 0.86 -49.51
C SER A 28 27.60 0.53 -48.96
N SER A 29 27.75 -0.64 -48.34
CA SER A 29 29.06 -1.17 -47.94
C SER A 29 29.88 -1.53 -49.18
N SER A 30 31.16 -1.14 -49.22
CA SER A 30 32.07 -1.40 -50.34
C SER A 30 32.43 -2.87 -50.55
N ASP A 31 32.11 -3.76 -49.59
CA ASP A 31 32.50 -5.17 -49.59
C ASP A 31 31.40 -6.15 -50.08
N GLY A 32 30.39 -5.66 -50.81
CA GLY A 32 29.31 -6.53 -51.33
C GLY A 32 28.35 -7.07 -50.26
N ALA A 33 28.43 -6.56 -49.03
CA ALA A 33 27.47 -6.82 -47.97
C ALA A 33 26.16 -6.03 -48.19
N GLU A 34 25.04 -6.55 -47.68
CA GLU A 34 23.73 -5.89 -47.76
C GLU A 34 23.79 -4.43 -47.26
N PRO A 35 23.06 -3.49 -47.91
CA PRO A 35 23.08 -2.09 -47.54
C PRO A 35 22.61 -1.88 -46.10
N VAL A 36 23.47 -1.30 -45.26
CA VAL A 36 23.15 -1.00 -43.86
C VAL A 36 22.35 0.29 -43.81
N LYS A 37 21.19 0.24 -43.14
CA LYS A 37 20.34 1.41 -42.89
C LYS A 37 20.89 2.20 -41.69
N GLU A 38 21.54 3.33 -41.93
CA GLU A 38 21.93 4.26 -40.88
C GLU A 38 20.80 5.22 -40.53
N LEU A 39 20.58 5.54 -39.25
CA LEU A 39 19.54 6.48 -38.85
C LEU A 39 19.92 7.93 -39.21
N LYS A 40 19.08 8.60 -40.01
CA LYS A 40 19.23 10.02 -40.38
C LYS A 40 18.46 10.95 -39.44
N ARG A 41 17.29 10.53 -38.97
CA ARG A 41 16.39 11.31 -38.09
C ARG A 41 15.71 10.37 -37.10
N ILE A 42 15.57 10.83 -35.86
CA ILE A 42 14.82 10.12 -34.83
C ILE A 42 13.49 10.85 -34.63
N ILE A 43 12.38 10.15 -34.85
CA ILE A 43 11.03 10.65 -34.60
C ILE A 43 10.42 9.75 -33.55
N HIS A 44 9.84 10.35 -32.51
CA HIS A 44 9.12 9.62 -31.47
C HIS A 44 7.62 9.87 -31.66
N PRO A 45 6.88 8.99 -32.37
CA PRO A 45 5.44 9.12 -32.46
C PRO A 45 4.79 8.64 -31.16
N LEU A 46 3.77 9.36 -30.69
CA LEU A 46 2.91 8.94 -29.59
C LEU A 46 1.45 9.06 -30.01
N ALA A 47 0.70 7.97 -29.82
CA ALA A 47 -0.76 7.98 -29.93
C ALA A 47 -1.39 7.67 -28.56
N SER A 48 -2.68 7.97 -28.41
CA SER A 48 -3.40 7.69 -27.16
C SER A 48 -3.42 6.18 -26.85
N THR A 49 -3.51 5.32 -27.86
CA THR A 49 -3.40 3.87 -27.69
C THR A 49 -2.03 3.42 -27.22
N SER A 50 -0.94 4.10 -27.59
CA SER A 50 0.42 3.71 -27.18
C SER A 50 0.60 3.77 -25.66
N ILE A 51 -0.01 4.75 -24.98
CA ILE A 51 -0.01 4.82 -23.51
C ILE A 51 -0.85 3.67 -22.93
N SER A 52 -2.04 3.43 -23.50
CA SER A 52 -2.93 2.35 -23.04
C SER A 52 -2.31 0.96 -23.18
N ASP A 53 -1.67 0.69 -24.33
CA ASP A 53 -1.02 -0.59 -24.62
C ASP A 53 0.17 -0.80 -23.67
N MET A 54 0.97 0.23 -23.40
CA MET A 54 2.07 0.12 -22.42
C MET A 54 1.59 -0.05 -20.98
N LEU A 55 0.49 0.61 -20.59
CA LEU A 55 -0.10 0.39 -19.26
C LEU A 55 -0.65 -1.03 -19.12
N ALA A 56 -1.17 -1.62 -20.20
CA ALA A 56 -1.61 -3.01 -20.21
C ALA A 56 -0.40 -3.96 -20.06
N GLU A 57 0.68 -3.74 -20.81
CA GLU A 57 1.94 -4.49 -20.67
C GLU A 57 2.54 -4.36 -19.27
N PHE A 58 2.43 -3.18 -18.64
CA PHE A 58 2.84 -2.97 -17.25
C PHE A 58 1.99 -3.77 -16.25
N CYS A 59 0.72 -4.04 -16.55
CA CYS A 59 -0.14 -4.87 -15.70
C CYS A 59 0.13 -6.37 -15.83
N ASP A 60 0.76 -6.81 -16.93
CA ASP A 60 0.99 -8.23 -17.19
C ASP A 60 1.98 -8.86 -16.19
N PHE A 61 1.69 -10.11 -15.81
CA PHE A 61 2.55 -10.86 -14.90
C PHE A 61 3.82 -11.31 -15.62
N ASN A 62 4.98 -10.86 -15.13
CA ASN A 62 6.26 -11.46 -15.55
C ASN A 62 6.49 -12.79 -14.82
N TYR A 63 5.82 -13.85 -15.30
CA TYR A 63 5.88 -15.18 -14.70
C TYR A 63 7.30 -15.73 -14.57
N ARG A 64 8.23 -15.31 -15.44
CA ARG A 64 9.64 -15.72 -15.37
C ARG A 64 10.32 -15.18 -14.12
N ILE A 65 10.21 -13.88 -13.86
CA ILE A 65 10.81 -13.26 -12.66
C ILE A 65 10.15 -13.81 -11.39
N ILE A 66 8.82 -13.97 -11.41
CA ILE A 66 8.08 -14.55 -10.29
C ILE A 66 8.59 -15.97 -9.98
N PHE A 67 8.69 -16.83 -10.99
CA PHE A 67 9.19 -18.20 -10.82
C PHE A 67 10.62 -18.23 -10.28
N ILE A 68 11.53 -17.42 -10.84
CA ILE A 68 12.92 -17.32 -10.37
C ILE A 68 12.95 -16.89 -8.90
N GLY A 69 12.14 -15.90 -8.51
CA GLY A 69 12.05 -15.43 -7.14
C GLY A 69 11.58 -16.49 -6.15
N TYR A 70 10.57 -17.26 -6.51
CA TYR A 70 10.09 -18.38 -5.68
C TYR A 70 11.13 -19.49 -5.54
N VAL A 71 11.79 -19.87 -6.63
CA VAL A 71 12.86 -20.88 -6.61
C VAL A 71 14.02 -20.40 -5.73
N LEU A 72 14.43 -19.15 -5.88
CA LEU A 72 15.51 -18.56 -5.11
C LEU A 72 15.17 -18.47 -3.61
N MET A 73 13.93 -18.13 -3.26
CA MET A 73 13.44 -18.20 -1.87
C MET A 73 13.45 -19.63 -1.31
N LEU A 74 13.02 -20.61 -2.10
CA LEU A 74 13.05 -22.02 -1.69
C LEU A 74 14.49 -22.52 -1.48
N VAL A 75 15.41 -22.18 -2.38
CA VAL A 75 16.84 -22.54 -2.24
C VAL A 75 17.42 -21.92 -0.98
N TYR A 76 17.16 -20.64 -0.72
CA TYR A 76 17.59 -19.99 0.52
C TYR A 76 16.99 -20.66 1.76
N ALA A 77 15.70 -21.00 1.73
CA ALA A 77 15.03 -21.63 2.87
C ALA A 77 15.54 -23.03 3.18
N VAL A 78 15.80 -23.82 2.14
CA VAL A 78 16.43 -25.13 2.28
C VAL A 78 17.86 -24.97 2.81
N TYR A 79 18.67 -24.09 2.21
CA TYR A 79 20.05 -23.87 2.59
C TYR A 79 20.18 -23.38 4.04
N SER A 80 19.34 -22.43 4.47
CA SER A 80 19.36 -21.86 5.82
C SER A 80 19.04 -22.89 6.91
N GLN A 81 18.31 -23.96 6.57
CA GLN A 81 17.80 -24.95 7.53
C GLN A 81 18.43 -26.35 7.35
N MET A 82 19.40 -26.44 6.45
CA MET A 82 20.12 -27.67 6.17
C MET A 82 21.07 -28.01 7.33
N ARG A 83 20.92 -29.22 7.87
CA ARG A 83 21.86 -29.80 8.84
C ARG A 83 22.31 -31.15 8.29
N LEU A 84 23.56 -31.21 7.84
CA LEU A 84 24.13 -32.39 7.20
C LEU A 84 24.78 -33.30 8.25
N ASP A 85 24.72 -34.60 7.96
CA ASP A 85 25.42 -35.66 8.65
C ASP A 85 26.84 -35.85 8.10
N ASP A 86 27.69 -36.60 8.81
CA ASP A 86 29.11 -36.82 8.43
C ASP A 86 29.26 -37.48 7.04
N ARG A 87 28.17 -38.04 6.50
CA ARG A 87 28.06 -38.60 5.15
C ARG A 87 27.38 -37.67 4.14
N TYR A 88 27.36 -36.37 4.39
CA TYR A 88 26.72 -35.33 3.54
C TYR A 88 25.22 -35.57 3.25
N LEU A 89 24.53 -36.36 4.07
CA LEU A 89 23.09 -36.61 3.95
C LEU A 89 22.31 -35.79 4.99
N PRO A 90 21.06 -35.39 4.74
CA PRO A 90 20.27 -34.63 5.70
C PRO A 90 20.03 -35.46 6.99
N LYS A 91 20.42 -34.92 8.15
CA LYS A 91 20.13 -35.55 9.45
C LYS A 91 18.60 -35.61 9.66
N ALA A 92 18.15 -36.55 10.50
CA ALA A 92 16.74 -36.61 10.91
C ALA A 92 16.28 -35.31 11.62
N THR A 93 17.22 -34.57 12.23
CA THR A 93 17.03 -33.26 12.88
C THR A 93 16.97 -32.08 11.91
N SER A 94 17.18 -32.30 10.61
CA SER A 94 17.06 -31.25 9.61
C SER A 94 15.61 -30.74 9.49
N CYS A 95 15.49 -29.45 9.19
CA CYS A 95 14.25 -28.68 9.08
C CYS A 95 13.94 -28.27 7.61
N MET A 96 14.61 -28.87 6.63
CA MET A 96 14.46 -28.55 5.20
C MET A 96 13.02 -28.77 4.71
N GLY A 97 12.39 -29.89 5.08
CA GLY A 97 11.02 -30.21 4.69
C GLY A 97 10.02 -29.17 5.24
N LEU A 98 10.23 -28.73 6.48
CA LEU A 98 9.44 -27.66 7.11
C LEU A 98 9.63 -26.31 6.43
N ALA A 99 10.86 -25.96 6.05
CA ALA A 99 11.15 -24.72 5.35
C ALA A 99 10.42 -24.64 3.99
N VAL A 100 10.44 -25.73 3.22
CA VAL A 100 9.70 -25.83 1.95
C VAL A 100 8.19 -25.74 2.18
N ALA A 101 7.66 -26.49 3.16
CA ALA A 101 6.24 -26.43 3.50
C ALA A 101 5.79 -25.04 3.94
N GLY A 102 6.63 -24.31 4.68
CA GLY A 102 6.38 -22.94 5.10
C GLY A 102 6.24 -21.97 3.92
N VAL A 103 7.17 -22.00 2.96
CA VAL A 103 7.07 -21.17 1.74
C VAL A 103 5.82 -21.52 0.92
N LEU A 104 5.47 -22.80 0.82
CA LEU A 104 4.25 -23.26 0.14
C LEU A 104 2.96 -22.82 0.84
N ILE A 105 2.93 -22.79 2.18
CA ILE A 105 1.77 -22.28 2.93
C ILE A 105 1.61 -20.78 2.73
N VAL A 106 2.70 -20.01 2.83
CA VAL A 106 2.66 -18.55 2.64
C VAL A 106 2.14 -18.21 1.25
N THR A 107 2.61 -18.91 0.22
CA THR A 107 2.11 -18.73 -1.15
C THR A 107 0.64 -19.09 -1.31
N PHE A 108 0.22 -20.22 -0.76
CA PHE A 108 -1.18 -20.62 -0.79
C PHE A 108 -2.09 -19.61 -0.07
N ALA A 109 -1.63 -19.06 1.07
CA ALA A 109 -2.34 -18.02 1.82
C ALA A 109 -2.43 -16.72 1.01
N SER A 110 -1.36 -16.28 0.36
CA SER A 110 -1.35 -15.10 -0.51
C SER A 110 -2.29 -15.25 -1.71
N ILE A 111 -2.29 -16.41 -2.39
CA ILE A 111 -3.21 -16.68 -3.51
C ILE A 111 -4.66 -16.68 -3.03
N SER A 112 -4.93 -17.29 -1.86
CA SER A 112 -6.26 -17.30 -1.25
C SER A 112 -6.73 -15.87 -0.89
N GLY A 113 -5.83 -15.05 -0.38
CA GLY A 113 -6.10 -13.64 -0.08
C GLY A 113 -6.40 -12.81 -1.33
N LEU A 114 -5.66 -13.00 -2.43
CA LEU A 114 -5.93 -12.32 -3.71
C LEU A 114 -7.28 -12.77 -4.27
N GLY A 115 -7.59 -14.07 -4.21
CA GLY A 115 -8.89 -14.59 -4.59
C GLY A 115 -10.03 -13.93 -3.82
N LEU A 116 -9.90 -13.77 -2.51
CA LEU A 116 -10.90 -13.08 -1.70
C LEU A 116 -11.01 -11.59 -2.07
N ALA A 117 -9.89 -10.90 -2.30
CA ALA A 117 -9.91 -9.49 -2.68
C ALA A 117 -10.64 -9.26 -4.02
N THR A 118 -10.44 -10.16 -4.99
CA THR A 118 -11.18 -10.11 -6.27
C THR A 118 -12.66 -10.40 -6.09
N TRP A 119 -13.03 -11.28 -5.15
CA TRP A 119 -14.43 -11.54 -4.83
C TRP A 119 -15.13 -10.33 -4.22
N PHE A 120 -14.41 -9.48 -3.48
CA PHE A 120 -14.92 -8.18 -3.02
C PHE A 120 -14.98 -7.10 -4.12
N GLY A 121 -14.59 -7.43 -5.37
CA GLY A 121 -14.61 -6.49 -6.49
C GLY A 121 -13.46 -5.49 -6.49
N ILE A 122 -12.36 -5.77 -5.77
CA ILE A 122 -11.18 -4.90 -5.80
C ILE A 122 -10.41 -5.18 -7.08
N GLU A 123 -10.28 -4.16 -7.94
CA GLU A 123 -9.59 -4.26 -9.22
C GLU A 123 -8.08 -4.47 -9.05
N PHE A 124 -7.49 -5.30 -9.93
CA PHE A 124 -6.04 -5.43 -10.02
C PHE A 124 -5.43 -4.21 -10.70
N ASN A 125 -4.26 -3.82 -10.22
CA ASN A 125 -3.42 -2.81 -10.84
C ASN A 125 -2.00 -3.36 -11.04
N ALA A 126 -1.16 -2.64 -11.78
CA ALA A 126 0.21 -3.08 -12.02
C ALA A 126 1.07 -3.24 -10.74
N ALA A 127 0.85 -2.40 -9.73
CA ALA A 127 1.56 -2.56 -8.45
C ALA A 127 1.19 -3.89 -7.76
N THR A 128 -0.07 -4.32 -7.89
CA THR A 128 -0.57 -5.57 -7.29
C THR A 128 -0.02 -6.80 -8.00
N THR A 129 0.10 -6.77 -9.32
CA THR A 129 0.62 -7.92 -10.08
C THR A 129 2.14 -8.03 -9.96
N GLN A 130 2.85 -6.90 -9.96
CA GLN A 130 4.31 -6.88 -9.95
C GLN A 130 4.95 -6.95 -8.56
N ILE A 131 4.33 -6.40 -7.50
CA ILE A 131 5.00 -6.19 -6.20
C ILE A 131 4.47 -7.11 -5.11
N VAL A 132 3.14 -7.26 -5.02
CA VAL A 132 2.49 -8.00 -3.94
C VAL A 132 3.00 -9.45 -3.78
N PRO A 133 3.25 -10.23 -4.87
CA PRO A 133 3.77 -11.59 -4.71
C PRO A 133 5.10 -11.65 -3.96
N PHE A 134 6.02 -10.74 -4.28
CA PHE A 134 7.35 -10.70 -3.67
C PHE A 134 7.33 -10.11 -2.26
N LEU A 135 6.53 -9.05 -2.06
CA LEU A 135 6.36 -8.39 -0.78
C LEU A 135 5.74 -9.32 0.27
N THR A 136 4.66 -10.02 -0.10
CA THR A 136 3.96 -10.94 0.82
C THR A 136 4.76 -12.21 1.08
N LEU A 137 5.54 -12.68 0.09
CA LEU A 137 6.47 -13.78 0.29
C LEU A 137 7.53 -13.41 1.32
N GLY A 138 8.20 -12.26 1.17
CA GLY A 138 9.23 -11.82 2.11
C GLY A 138 8.69 -11.69 3.54
N ILE A 139 7.60 -10.93 3.73
CA ILE A 139 7.00 -10.69 5.06
C ILE A 139 6.43 -11.99 5.67
N GLY A 140 5.87 -12.89 4.84
CA GLY A 140 5.28 -14.13 5.33
C GLY A 140 6.28 -15.16 5.77
N VAL A 141 7.36 -15.32 4.98
CA VAL A 141 8.38 -16.31 5.21
C VAL A 141 9.22 -15.96 6.45
N ASP A 142 9.42 -14.68 6.76
CA ASP A 142 10.07 -14.24 8.01
C ASP A 142 9.41 -14.88 9.26
N ASN A 143 8.09 -14.75 9.41
CA ASN A 143 7.36 -15.32 10.54
C ASN A 143 7.50 -16.85 10.65
N VAL A 144 7.59 -17.53 9.51
CA VAL A 144 7.82 -18.98 9.42
C VAL A 144 9.23 -19.34 9.91
N PHE A 145 10.25 -18.57 9.50
CA PHE A 145 11.63 -18.78 9.95
C PHE A 145 11.81 -18.52 11.43
N LEU A 146 11.13 -17.52 11.99
CA LEU A 146 11.20 -17.24 13.42
C LEU A 146 10.69 -18.42 14.26
N LEU A 147 9.61 -19.08 13.83
CA LEU A 147 9.15 -20.34 14.42
C LEU A 147 10.19 -21.46 14.25
N LEU A 148 10.76 -21.57 13.05
CA LEU A 148 11.67 -22.66 12.71
C LEU A 148 13.02 -22.57 13.43
N HIS A 149 13.49 -21.35 13.73
CA HIS A 149 14.72 -21.13 14.48
C HIS A 149 14.62 -21.59 15.94
N ASN A 150 13.49 -21.30 16.59
CA ASN A 150 13.28 -21.67 18.00
C ASN A 150 12.84 -23.14 18.17
N TYR A 151 12.32 -23.76 17.10
CA TYR A 151 11.82 -25.13 17.14
C TYR A 151 12.85 -26.18 17.63
N PRO A 152 14.10 -26.26 17.12
CA PRO A 152 15.10 -27.21 17.60
C PRO A 152 15.40 -27.10 19.09
N GLN A 153 15.46 -25.88 19.64
CA GLN A 153 15.75 -25.64 21.05
C GLN A 153 14.61 -26.13 21.93
N VAL A 154 13.35 -25.88 21.54
CA VAL A 154 12.17 -26.36 22.28
C VAL A 154 12.09 -27.88 22.28
N VAL A 155 12.39 -28.53 21.15
CA VAL A 155 12.37 -30.00 21.04
C VAL A 155 13.44 -30.67 21.90
N ALA A 156 14.61 -30.04 22.06
CA ALA A 156 15.66 -30.55 22.94
C ALA A 156 15.26 -30.45 24.43
N ASN A 157 14.61 -29.34 24.81
CA ASN A 157 14.34 -29.02 26.21
C ASN A 157 13.02 -29.59 26.76
N VAL A 158 12.04 -29.86 25.90
CA VAL A 158 10.67 -30.22 26.30
C VAL A 158 10.24 -31.55 25.66
N LYS A 159 9.83 -32.52 26.48
CA LYS A 159 9.38 -33.86 26.03
C LYS A 159 7.87 -34.02 25.82
N HIS A 160 7.06 -33.06 26.32
CA HIS A 160 5.61 -33.08 26.23
C HIS A 160 5.06 -31.71 25.82
N SER A 161 4.08 -31.69 24.91
CA SER A 161 3.42 -30.46 24.43
C SER A 161 4.35 -29.44 23.78
N GLU A 162 5.32 -29.92 23.00
CA GLU A 162 6.40 -29.14 22.37
C GLU A 162 5.85 -28.00 21.49
N ILE A 163 4.80 -28.25 20.71
CA ILE A 163 4.16 -27.24 19.84
C ILE A 163 3.53 -26.11 20.68
N GLY A 164 2.92 -26.46 21.81
CA GLY A 164 2.28 -25.49 22.71
C GLY A 164 3.29 -24.58 23.37
N VAL A 165 4.45 -25.12 23.78
CA VAL A 165 5.56 -24.31 24.32
C VAL A 165 6.18 -23.44 23.22
N LEU A 166 6.41 -23.98 22.03
CA LEU A 166 6.94 -23.22 20.90
C LEU A 166 6.04 -22.01 20.57
N LEU A 167 4.73 -22.24 20.44
CA LEU A 167 3.78 -21.17 20.14
C LEU A 167 3.64 -20.17 21.30
N LYS A 168 3.79 -20.63 22.54
CA LYS A 168 3.79 -19.75 23.72
C LYS A 168 5.01 -18.82 23.73
N GLU A 169 6.17 -19.30 23.30
CA GLU A 169 7.41 -18.51 23.30
C GLU A 169 7.48 -17.53 22.11
N THR A 170 7.08 -17.96 20.92
CA THR A 170 7.26 -17.16 19.68
C THR A 170 5.98 -16.55 19.12
N GLY A 171 4.82 -17.16 19.39
CA GLY A 171 3.54 -16.79 18.78
C GLY A 171 3.08 -15.37 19.14
N MET A 172 3.33 -14.91 20.37
CA MET A 172 3.03 -13.53 20.77
C MET A 172 3.79 -12.51 19.93
N SER A 173 5.05 -12.81 19.60
CA SER A 173 5.88 -11.91 18.81
C SER A 173 5.42 -11.85 17.36
N ILE A 174 5.02 -12.98 16.77
CA ILE A 174 4.46 -13.07 15.41
C ILE A 174 3.12 -12.35 15.30
N LEU A 175 2.27 -12.50 16.31
CA LEU A 175 0.99 -11.79 16.36
C LEU A 175 1.19 -10.28 16.39
N MET A 176 2.17 -9.82 17.19
CA MET A 176 2.51 -8.40 17.32
C MET A 176 3.03 -7.80 16.01
N THR A 177 3.99 -8.44 15.34
CA THR A 177 4.55 -7.96 14.07
C THR A 177 3.50 -7.98 12.96
N SER A 178 2.77 -9.08 12.80
CA SER A 178 1.77 -9.24 11.75
C SER A 178 0.59 -8.29 11.90
N THR A 179 0.09 -8.08 13.12
CA THR A 179 -1.02 -7.14 13.38
C THR A 179 -0.61 -5.71 13.05
N ASN A 180 0.62 -5.31 13.40
CA ASN A 180 1.13 -3.99 13.05
C ASN A 180 1.31 -3.82 11.54
N ASN A 181 1.79 -4.84 10.83
CA ASN A 181 1.86 -4.83 9.37
C ASN A 181 0.48 -4.69 8.73
N ILE A 182 -0.55 -5.40 9.23
CA ILE A 182 -1.93 -5.28 8.74
C ILE A 182 -2.46 -3.86 8.91
N PHE A 183 -2.27 -3.25 10.09
CA PHE A 183 -2.65 -1.86 10.33
C PHE A 183 -1.85 -0.87 9.48
N ALA A 184 -0.59 -1.19 9.17
CA ALA A 184 0.23 -0.34 8.32
C ALA A 184 -0.31 -0.21 6.90
N PHE A 185 -0.64 -1.34 6.28
CA PHE A 185 -1.28 -1.34 4.97
C PHE A 185 -2.70 -0.76 5.03
N LEU A 186 -3.44 -0.96 6.12
CA LEU A 186 -4.76 -0.35 6.28
C LEU A 186 -4.69 1.18 6.37
N ALA A 187 -3.71 1.75 7.08
CA ALA A 187 -3.48 3.19 7.14
C ALA A 187 -3.14 3.79 5.76
N GLY A 188 -2.44 3.03 4.90
CA GLY A 188 -2.16 3.40 3.52
C GLY A 188 -3.41 3.60 2.64
N THR A 189 -4.57 3.06 3.04
CA THR A 189 -5.84 3.26 2.32
C THR A 189 -6.44 4.66 2.47
N MET A 190 -5.89 5.48 3.37
CA MET A 190 -6.30 6.88 3.57
C MET A 190 -5.73 7.81 2.50
N LEU A 191 -4.74 7.36 1.73
CA LEU A 191 -4.21 8.15 0.62
C LEU A 191 -5.27 8.28 -0.48
N PRO A 192 -5.45 9.47 -1.09
CA PRO A 192 -6.58 9.76 -1.99
C PRO A 192 -6.51 9.07 -3.36
N ILE A 193 -5.58 8.14 -3.59
CA ILE A 193 -5.31 7.56 -4.92
C ILE A 193 -5.91 6.17 -5.03
N PRO A 194 -6.91 5.96 -5.92
CA PRO A 194 -7.63 4.69 -6.00
C PRO A 194 -6.75 3.46 -6.24
N ALA A 195 -5.72 3.59 -7.08
CA ALA A 195 -4.78 2.49 -7.35
C ALA A 195 -4.03 2.06 -6.07
N LEU A 196 -3.49 3.02 -5.32
CA LEU A 196 -2.76 2.71 -4.08
C LEU A 196 -3.70 2.23 -2.98
N ARG A 197 -4.92 2.75 -2.91
CA ARG A 197 -5.94 2.24 -1.98
C ARG A 197 -6.22 0.76 -2.25
N SER A 198 -6.42 0.38 -3.51
CA SER A 198 -6.64 -1.01 -3.90
C SER A 198 -5.44 -1.90 -3.56
N PHE A 199 -4.21 -1.44 -3.83
CA PHE A 199 -2.97 -2.15 -3.44
C PHE A 199 -2.85 -2.36 -1.93
N CYS A 200 -3.11 -1.32 -1.13
CA CYS A 200 -3.06 -1.34 0.32
C CYS A 200 -4.14 -2.26 0.91
N THR A 201 -5.37 -2.19 0.41
CA THR A 201 -6.46 -3.06 0.85
C THR A 201 -6.18 -4.53 0.51
N GLN A 202 -5.70 -4.83 -0.70
CA GLN A 202 -5.31 -6.19 -1.08
C GLN A 202 -4.18 -6.72 -0.17
N SER A 203 -3.13 -5.93 0.04
CA SER A 203 -2.01 -6.32 0.91
C SER A 203 -2.46 -6.60 2.35
N SER A 204 -3.37 -5.79 2.89
CA SER A 204 -3.94 -5.99 4.24
C SER A 204 -4.73 -7.32 4.34
N ILE A 205 -5.53 -7.65 3.33
CA ILE A 205 -6.26 -8.94 3.25
C ILE A 205 -5.26 -10.10 3.18
N LEU A 206 -4.26 -10.02 2.30
CA LEU A 206 -3.26 -11.08 2.15
C LEU A 206 -2.49 -11.35 3.44
N LEU A 207 -2.01 -10.30 4.12
CA LEU A 207 -1.29 -10.43 5.37
C LEU A 207 -2.18 -11.01 6.49
N THR A 208 -3.47 -10.75 6.46
CA THR A 208 -4.44 -11.37 7.38
C THR A 208 -4.54 -12.89 7.14
N PHE A 209 -4.65 -13.32 5.88
CA PHE A 209 -4.64 -14.75 5.53
C PHE A 209 -3.33 -15.42 5.91
N ASN A 210 -2.22 -14.73 5.70
CA ASN A 210 -0.90 -15.19 6.06
C ASN A 210 -0.76 -15.40 7.57
N LEU A 211 -1.20 -14.43 8.39
CA LEU A 211 -1.23 -14.54 9.84
C LEU A 211 -2.05 -15.76 10.31
N ILE A 212 -3.23 -15.96 9.73
CA ILE A 212 -4.08 -17.11 10.05
C ILE A 212 -3.35 -18.41 9.70
N ALA A 213 -2.76 -18.50 8.50
CA ALA A 213 -2.06 -19.70 8.04
C ALA A 213 -0.82 -20.03 8.90
N VAL A 214 -0.02 -19.03 9.27
CA VAL A 214 1.20 -19.20 10.08
C VAL A 214 0.89 -19.56 11.54
N LEU A 215 -0.21 -19.06 12.13
CA LEU A 215 -0.56 -19.39 13.52
C LEU A 215 -1.40 -20.68 13.65
N THR A 216 -2.05 -21.15 12.58
CA THR A 216 -2.94 -22.33 12.64
C THR A 216 -2.44 -23.53 11.84
N ILE A 217 -2.16 -23.34 10.55
CA ILE A 217 -1.80 -24.43 9.63
C ILE A 217 -0.35 -24.83 9.83
N TYR A 218 0.57 -23.87 9.92
CA TYR A 218 2.00 -24.17 10.01
C TYR A 218 2.39 -24.95 11.30
N PRO A 219 1.86 -24.63 12.50
CA PRO A 219 2.10 -25.44 13.70
C PRO A 219 1.56 -26.87 13.58
N ALA A 220 0.50 -27.09 12.81
CA ALA A 220 0.02 -28.44 12.52
C ALA A 220 1.02 -29.23 11.67
N ILE A 221 1.68 -28.60 10.69
CA ILE A 221 2.76 -29.22 9.91
C ILE A 221 3.99 -29.49 10.79
N ILE A 222 4.36 -28.56 11.67
CA ILE A 222 5.41 -28.81 12.68
C ILE A 222 5.04 -30.03 13.54
N GLY A 223 3.77 -30.21 13.89
CA GLY A 223 3.29 -31.40 14.59
C GLY A 223 3.45 -32.71 13.81
N LEU A 224 3.29 -32.68 12.49
CA LEU A 224 3.55 -33.84 11.63
C LEU A 224 5.06 -34.12 11.56
N ASP A 225 5.89 -33.08 11.45
CA ASP A 225 7.35 -33.22 11.46
C ASP A 225 7.87 -33.74 12.81
N LEU A 226 7.29 -33.31 13.93
CA LEU A 226 7.59 -33.86 15.25
C LEU A 226 7.35 -35.38 15.31
N ARG A 227 6.25 -35.87 14.73
CA ARG A 227 5.98 -37.31 14.64
C ARG A 227 7.03 -38.02 13.77
N ARG A 228 7.42 -37.41 12.65
CA ARG A 228 8.51 -37.92 11.79
C ARG A 228 9.83 -38.02 12.56
N ARG A 229 10.23 -36.98 13.29
CA ARG A 229 11.47 -36.95 14.09
C ARG A 229 11.47 -38.01 15.18
N LYS A 230 10.35 -38.15 15.91
CA LYS A 230 10.19 -39.22 16.93
C LYS A 230 10.27 -40.63 16.34
N SER A 231 9.96 -40.79 15.06
CA SER A 231 10.10 -42.07 14.34
C SER A 231 11.47 -42.31 13.70
N GLY A 232 12.46 -41.41 13.90
CA GLY A 232 13.83 -41.58 13.39
C GLY A 232 13.98 -41.52 11.87
N ARG A 233 12.98 -40.97 11.15
CA ARG A 233 12.95 -40.91 9.67
C ARG A 233 13.61 -39.63 9.16
N ARG A 234 14.32 -39.70 8.02
CA ARG A 234 14.96 -38.54 7.37
C ARG A 234 13.95 -37.55 6.75
N ASP A 235 14.38 -36.30 6.54
CA ASP A 235 13.54 -35.11 6.31
C ASP A 235 12.98 -34.93 4.88
N ILE A 236 13.41 -35.75 3.91
CA ILE A 236 12.94 -35.65 2.50
C ILE A 236 12.66 -37.03 1.88
N PHE A 237 13.50 -38.03 2.19
CA PHE A 237 13.29 -39.42 1.79
C PHE A 237 12.70 -40.20 2.96
N CYS A 238 11.37 -40.19 3.10
CA CYS A 238 10.60 -40.78 4.20
C CYS A 238 10.78 -42.31 4.41
N CYS A 239 11.61 -42.99 3.60
CA CYS A 239 11.83 -44.43 3.63
C CYS A 239 13.18 -44.86 4.26
N ALA A 240 14.11 -43.93 4.52
CA ALA A 240 15.39 -44.27 5.15
C ALA A 240 15.38 -43.91 6.63
N VAL A 241 15.49 -44.92 7.49
CA VAL A 241 15.65 -44.79 8.95
C VAL A 241 17.14 -44.53 9.26
N THR A 242 17.43 -43.64 10.20
CA THR A 242 18.81 -43.39 10.65
C THR A 242 19.32 -44.55 11.49
N SER A 243 20.55 -45.01 11.23
CA SER A 243 21.19 -46.16 11.90
C SER A 243 21.39 -45.99 13.41
N ASP A 244 21.31 -44.76 13.92
CA ASP A 244 21.47 -44.45 15.36
C ASP A 244 20.28 -44.94 16.21
N SER A 245 19.19 -45.37 15.56
CA SER A 245 18.03 -45.97 16.24
C SER A 245 18.18 -47.46 16.55
N ILE A 246 19.27 -48.10 16.10
CA ILE A 246 19.54 -49.52 16.40
C ILE A 246 20.33 -49.67 17.71
N SER A 247 21.10 -48.66 18.12
CA SER A 247 21.93 -48.73 19.33
C SER A 247 21.19 -48.46 20.65
N GLU A 248 20.02 -47.81 20.65
CA GLU A 248 19.22 -47.61 21.87
C GLU A 248 18.21 -48.75 22.14
N VAL A 249 18.14 -49.76 21.27
CA VAL A 249 17.18 -50.88 21.40
C VAL A 249 17.87 -52.19 21.81
N GLU A 250 19.20 -52.26 21.83
CA GLU A 250 19.95 -53.49 22.16
C GLU A 250 20.57 -53.52 23.58
N GLU A 251 20.46 -52.46 24.41
CA GLU A 251 21.08 -52.44 25.75
C GLU A 251 20.16 -52.83 26.94
N ASP A 252 18.92 -53.26 26.72
CA ASP A 252 17.98 -53.62 27.80
C ASP A 252 17.68 -55.13 27.93
N ASP A 253 18.50 -56.00 27.32
CA ASP A 253 18.40 -57.47 27.48
C ASP A 253 19.79 -58.13 27.66
N ASP A 254 20.40 -57.99 28.85
CA ASP A 254 21.26 -59.07 29.38
C ASP A 254 21.19 -59.14 30.91
N ASP A 255 20.25 -59.95 31.39
CA ASP A 255 20.12 -60.32 32.79
C ASP A 255 20.98 -61.56 33.06
N THR A 256 22.28 -61.37 33.31
CA THR A 256 23.17 -62.44 33.81
C THR A 256 23.54 -62.26 35.29
N LEU A 257 22.64 -62.78 36.11
CA LEU A 257 22.88 -63.57 37.33
C LEU A 257 24.33 -63.60 37.89
N GLN A 258 24.63 -62.77 38.90
CA GLN A 258 25.66 -63.12 39.89
C GLN A 258 25.28 -62.68 41.32
N ARG A 259 25.33 -63.66 42.22
CA ARG A 259 24.96 -63.61 43.65
C ARG A 259 25.84 -62.64 44.46
N PRO A 260 25.33 -62.10 45.58
CA PRO A 260 26.10 -61.23 46.46
C PRO A 260 26.93 -62.06 47.45
N THR A 261 28.19 -61.67 47.65
CA THR A 261 29.01 -62.08 48.79
C THR A 261 29.42 -60.85 49.61
N THR A 262 28.77 -60.74 50.77
CA THR A 262 29.29 -60.34 52.09
C THR A 262 30.75 -59.85 52.18
N ASP A 263 30.97 -58.62 52.68
CA ASP A 263 31.52 -58.31 54.03
C ASP A 263 32.33 -57.00 54.13
N SER A 264 32.27 -56.42 55.35
CA SER A 264 33.13 -55.36 55.95
C SER A 264 32.83 -53.91 55.54
N ALA A 265 32.28 -52.99 56.34
CA ALA A 265 32.47 -52.59 57.75
C ALA A 265 33.75 -51.77 58.05
N TYR A 266 33.51 -50.53 58.53
CA TYR A 266 34.31 -49.59 59.35
C TYR A 266 35.40 -48.66 58.79
N GLY A 267 35.28 -47.38 59.18
CA GLY A 267 36.33 -46.32 59.24
C GLY A 267 35.79 -44.92 58.90
N VAL A 268 35.07 -44.17 59.77
CA VAL A 268 35.50 -43.27 60.86
C VAL A 268 36.45 -42.11 60.47
N LEU A 269 35.87 -40.88 60.43
CA LEU A 269 36.41 -39.51 60.70
C LEU A 269 37.68 -39.08 59.92
N ARG A 270 37.77 -37.91 59.26
CA ARG A 270 37.66 -36.55 59.82
C ARG A 270 37.83 -35.48 58.71
N ASP A 271 37.39 -34.26 59.04
CA ASP A 271 37.84 -32.94 58.58
C ASP A 271 37.06 -32.14 57.52
N LYS A 272 36.90 -30.87 57.93
CA LYS A 272 36.08 -29.77 57.44
C LYS A 272 36.53 -29.29 56.04
N PRO A 273 35.62 -28.77 55.20
CA PRO A 273 36.03 -28.08 53.99
C PRO A 273 36.63 -26.71 54.36
N ARG A 274 37.87 -26.50 53.89
CA ARG A 274 38.61 -25.25 53.99
C ARG A 274 38.21 -24.37 52.81
N PHE A 275 37.83 -23.13 53.11
CA PHE A 275 37.65 -22.06 52.14
C PHE A 275 39.03 -21.64 51.61
N SER A 276 39.25 -21.70 50.30
CA SER A 276 40.27 -20.90 49.62
C SER A 276 39.81 -20.56 48.21
N LYS A 277 39.63 -19.26 47.98
CA LYS A 277 39.53 -18.61 46.67
C LYS A 277 40.83 -18.84 45.89
N SER A 278 40.73 -19.26 44.64
CA SER A 278 41.13 -18.48 43.46
C SER A 278 40.89 -19.31 42.20
N ASP A 279 40.63 -18.59 41.12
CA ASP A 279 40.69 -19.03 39.71
C ASP A 279 39.41 -19.67 39.18
N GLU A 280 38.47 -18.78 38.83
CA GLU A 280 37.43 -18.99 37.83
C GLU A 280 38.11 -19.18 36.45
N GLU A 281 38.34 -20.42 36.06
CA GLU A 281 38.61 -20.81 34.68
C GLU A 281 37.52 -21.82 34.25
N ASP A 282 36.70 -21.38 33.31
CA ASP A 282 36.06 -22.12 32.22
C ASP A 282 35.68 -23.60 32.49
N ASP A 283 34.42 -23.82 32.89
CA ASP A 283 33.77 -25.14 32.93
C ASP A 283 32.32 -25.04 32.38
N ASP A 284 32.16 -24.36 31.23
CA ASP A 284 30.94 -24.39 30.38
C ASP A 284 31.22 -25.07 29.01
N ASP A 285 32.28 -25.89 28.91
CA ASP A 285 32.71 -26.59 27.68
C ASP A 285 32.05 -27.96 27.47
N ILE A 286 30.71 -28.02 27.48
CA ILE A 286 29.98 -29.20 26.96
C ILE A 286 28.82 -28.72 26.07
N ASP A 287 28.94 -29.00 24.77
CA ASP A 287 27.99 -28.88 23.64
C ASP A 287 28.18 -27.73 22.61
N ASP A 288 29.40 -27.32 22.28
CA ASP A 288 29.66 -26.23 21.30
C ASP A 288 30.32 -26.68 19.97
N GLU A 289 30.01 -27.89 19.46
CA GLU A 289 30.61 -28.39 18.20
C GLU A 289 29.80 -28.11 16.91
N ASN A 290 28.76 -27.27 16.93
CA ASN A 290 27.96 -26.97 15.72
C ASN A 290 27.31 -25.57 15.65
N GLY A 291 27.88 -24.57 16.32
CA GLY A 291 27.40 -23.18 16.20
C GLY A 291 27.60 -22.64 14.78
N SER A 292 26.53 -22.15 14.14
CA SER A 292 26.61 -21.37 12.89
C SER A 292 27.67 -20.26 13.02
N TRP A 293 28.43 -19.95 11.97
CA TRP A 293 29.44 -18.88 11.95
C TRP A 293 28.93 -17.54 12.54
N LEU A 294 27.62 -17.26 12.38
CA LEU A 294 26.97 -16.09 12.98
C LEU A 294 26.96 -16.11 14.52
N HIS A 295 26.73 -17.26 15.15
CA HIS A 295 26.78 -17.40 16.62
C HIS A 295 28.22 -17.20 17.14
N ALA A 296 29.22 -17.75 16.44
CA ALA A 296 30.62 -17.54 16.78
C ALA A 296 31.03 -16.06 16.67
N PHE A 297 30.59 -15.37 15.60
CA PHE A 297 30.81 -13.94 15.44
C PHE A 297 30.15 -13.11 16.56
N LEU A 298 28.91 -13.45 16.89
CA LEU A 298 28.12 -12.77 17.93
C LEU A 298 28.81 -12.81 19.29
N ARG A 299 29.22 -14.01 19.72
CA ARG A 299 29.84 -14.21 21.05
C ARG A 299 31.28 -13.71 21.13
N LYS A 300 32.06 -13.89 20.07
CA LYS A 300 33.50 -13.51 20.07
C LYS A 300 33.74 -12.03 19.84
N TYR A 301 32.92 -11.36 19.01
CA TYR A 301 33.17 -9.98 18.59
C TYR A 301 32.06 -9.02 19.04
N TYR A 302 30.80 -9.31 18.73
CA TYR A 302 29.71 -8.34 18.92
C TYR A 302 29.35 -8.09 20.39
N ILE A 303 29.13 -9.14 21.18
CA ILE A 303 28.75 -9.02 22.60
C ILE A 303 29.82 -8.29 23.44
N PRO A 304 31.12 -8.66 23.35
CA PRO A 304 32.17 -7.94 24.07
C PRO A 304 32.26 -6.46 23.67
N LEU A 305 32.06 -6.15 22.39
CA LEU A 305 32.12 -4.80 21.86
C LEU A 305 30.98 -3.91 22.41
N VAL A 306 29.73 -4.41 22.44
CA VAL A 306 28.55 -3.65 22.91
C VAL A 306 28.56 -3.43 24.43
N ARG A 307 29.28 -4.28 25.20
CA ARG A 307 29.40 -4.12 26.66
C ARG A 307 30.19 -2.87 27.04
N LEU A 308 31.14 -2.43 26.21
CA LEU A 308 32.00 -1.28 26.49
C LEU A 308 31.21 0.04 26.44
N PRO A 309 31.36 0.94 27.45
CA PRO A 309 30.65 2.22 27.47
C PRO A 309 31.06 3.16 26.33
N LEU A 310 32.31 3.07 25.87
CA LEU A 310 32.81 3.83 24.70
C LEU A 310 32.08 3.43 23.42
N THR A 311 31.90 2.12 23.18
CA THR A 311 31.15 1.62 22.02
C THR A 311 29.69 2.09 22.06
N LYS A 312 29.06 2.06 23.23
CA LYS A 312 27.68 2.56 23.37
C LYS A 312 27.56 4.04 23.00
N ALA A 313 28.50 4.86 23.47
CA ALA A 313 28.55 6.27 23.09
C ALA A 313 28.80 6.45 21.58
N ALA A 314 29.67 5.63 20.98
CA ALA A 314 29.91 5.63 19.53
C ALA A 314 28.67 5.25 18.72
N ILE A 315 27.93 4.21 19.11
CA ILE A 315 26.69 3.78 18.44
C ILE A 315 25.63 4.90 18.49
N ILE A 316 25.47 5.55 19.64
CA ILE A 316 24.54 6.68 19.78
C ILE A 316 25.00 7.86 18.90
N ALA A 317 26.30 8.19 18.91
CA ALA A 317 26.84 9.27 18.08
C ALA A 317 26.64 8.99 16.58
N ILE A 318 26.87 7.76 16.12
CA ILE A 318 26.65 7.35 14.72
C ILE A 318 25.16 7.47 14.38
N SER A 319 24.27 6.99 15.24
CA SER A 319 22.83 7.01 14.99
C SER A 319 22.27 8.44 14.97
N VAL A 320 22.69 9.30 15.89
CA VAL A 320 22.34 10.73 15.88
C VAL A 320 22.87 11.42 14.62
N SER A 321 24.07 11.05 14.15
CA SER A 321 24.62 11.57 12.90
C SER A 321 23.79 11.13 11.68
N LEU A 322 23.37 9.86 11.63
CA LEU A 322 22.49 9.34 10.59
C LEU A 322 21.13 10.05 10.59
N PHE A 323 20.53 10.26 11.77
CA PHE A 323 19.30 11.01 11.91
C PHE A 323 19.44 12.48 11.46
N ALA A 324 20.55 13.14 11.80
CA ALA A 324 20.85 14.49 11.33
C ALA A 324 21.01 14.56 9.80
N ILE A 325 21.70 13.58 9.21
CA ILE A 325 21.79 13.43 7.75
C ILE A 325 20.40 13.21 7.15
N GLY A 326 19.53 12.44 7.81
CA GLY A 326 18.14 12.26 7.41
C GLY A 326 17.35 13.58 7.38
N ILE A 327 17.49 14.41 8.41
CA ILE A 327 16.86 15.74 8.48
C ILE A 327 17.38 16.66 7.37
N ILE A 328 18.68 16.63 7.07
CA ILE A 328 19.25 17.39 5.95
C ILE A 328 18.70 16.87 4.62
N GLY A 329 18.60 15.55 4.46
CA GLY A 329 18.04 14.90 3.28
C GLY A 329 16.59 15.30 3.00
N LEU A 330 15.77 15.48 4.05
CA LEU A 330 14.39 15.96 3.92
C LEU A 330 14.29 17.33 3.23
N GLN A 331 15.30 18.21 3.38
CA GLN A 331 15.32 19.51 2.71
C GLN A 331 15.53 19.40 1.19
N TYR A 332 16.16 18.31 0.73
CA TYR A 332 16.39 18.03 -0.68
C TYR A 332 15.24 17.25 -1.34
N SER A 333 14.21 16.86 -0.57
CA SER A 333 13.08 16.09 -1.08
C SER A 333 12.16 16.96 -1.96
N VAL A 334 12.20 16.76 -3.27
CA VAL A 334 11.30 17.39 -4.24
C VAL A 334 10.07 16.52 -4.46
N GLN A 335 8.88 17.12 -4.55
CA GLN A 335 7.65 16.39 -4.87
C GLN A 335 7.50 16.16 -6.37
N GLY A 336 7.01 15.00 -6.76
CA GLY A 336 6.59 14.74 -8.14
C GLY A 336 6.78 13.30 -8.62
N LEU A 337 6.09 12.98 -9.70
CA LEU A 337 6.30 11.77 -10.50
C LEU A 337 5.99 12.17 -11.94
N GLU A 338 7.01 12.27 -12.76
CA GLU A 338 6.80 12.56 -14.18
C GLU A 338 6.30 11.29 -14.87
N LEU A 339 5.43 11.44 -15.87
CA LEU A 339 4.93 10.29 -16.63
C LEU A 339 6.06 9.58 -17.37
N SER A 340 7.11 10.31 -17.75
CA SER A 340 8.35 9.77 -18.31
C SER A 340 9.07 8.81 -17.38
N ASP A 341 9.02 9.04 -16.06
CA ASP A 341 9.67 8.20 -15.02
C ASP A 341 8.90 6.89 -14.75
N VAL A 342 7.64 6.80 -15.19
CA VAL A 342 6.80 5.59 -15.05
C VAL A 342 7.08 4.58 -16.17
N LEU A 343 7.53 5.07 -17.32
CA LEU A 343 7.69 4.27 -18.53
C LEU A 343 9.12 3.73 -18.65
N PRO A 344 9.33 2.59 -19.31
CA PRO A 344 10.67 2.06 -19.51
C PRO A 344 11.48 2.98 -20.44
N ASP A 345 12.72 3.27 -20.04
CA ASP A 345 13.62 4.23 -20.69
C ASP A 345 13.93 3.91 -22.17
N ASN A 346 13.91 2.63 -22.53
CA ASN A 346 14.24 2.15 -23.88
C ASN A 346 13.04 2.20 -24.85
N THR A 347 11.91 2.81 -24.46
CA THR A 347 10.69 2.83 -25.28
C THR A 347 10.52 4.16 -26.02
N ALA A 348 9.95 4.10 -27.23
CA ALA A 348 9.67 5.30 -28.03
C ALA A 348 8.72 6.31 -27.33
N PRO A 349 7.66 5.86 -26.62
CA PRO A 349 6.81 6.76 -25.84
C PRO A 349 7.53 7.49 -24.69
N ALA A 350 8.42 6.81 -23.96
CA ALA A 350 9.21 7.45 -22.91
C ALA A 350 10.10 8.55 -23.49
N ALA A 351 10.76 8.28 -24.62
CA ALA A 351 11.56 9.27 -25.32
C ALA A 351 10.72 10.45 -25.85
N PHE A 352 9.50 10.20 -26.36
CA PHE A 352 8.57 11.26 -26.75
C PHE A 352 8.22 12.17 -25.57
N LEU A 353 7.86 11.58 -24.42
CA LEU A 353 7.46 12.35 -23.24
C LEU A 353 8.64 13.14 -22.68
N LYS A 354 9.85 12.57 -22.61
CA LYS A 354 11.06 13.32 -22.25
C LYS A 354 11.31 14.50 -23.20
N ALA A 355 11.11 14.32 -24.51
CA ALA A 355 11.23 15.40 -25.48
C ALA A 355 10.13 16.46 -25.33
N ARG A 356 8.88 16.03 -25.11
CA ARG A 356 7.75 16.91 -24.87
C ARG A 356 7.98 17.76 -23.61
N ASP A 357 8.38 17.15 -22.50
CA ASP A 357 8.57 17.87 -21.24
C ASP A 357 9.77 18.83 -21.32
N LYS A 358 10.81 18.49 -22.09
CA LYS A 358 11.97 19.36 -22.35
C LYS A 358 11.65 20.58 -23.20
N TYR A 359 10.96 20.38 -24.33
CA TYR A 359 10.76 21.39 -25.38
C TYR A 359 9.36 22.03 -25.40
N PHE A 360 8.32 21.27 -25.07
CA PHE A 360 6.91 21.63 -25.23
C PHE A 360 6.15 21.56 -23.89
N SER A 361 6.52 22.43 -22.95
CA SER A 361 5.90 22.51 -21.63
C SER A 361 4.60 23.32 -21.61
N PHE A 362 3.69 23.01 -22.54
CA PHE A 362 2.37 23.62 -22.60
C PHE A 362 1.28 22.58 -22.36
N TYR A 363 0.23 22.97 -21.65
CA TYR A 363 -0.92 22.11 -21.36
C TYR A 363 -2.22 22.83 -21.72
N PRO A 364 -3.12 22.21 -22.49
CA PRO A 364 -4.46 22.77 -22.68
C PRO A 364 -5.23 22.69 -21.35
N MET A 365 -5.93 23.76 -21.03
CA MET A 365 -6.89 23.80 -19.94
C MET A 365 -8.17 24.49 -20.42
N SER A 366 -9.25 24.28 -19.70
CA SER A 366 -10.49 24.99 -19.94
C SER A 366 -11.14 25.31 -18.60
N ILE A 367 -11.62 26.55 -18.46
CA ILE A 367 -12.45 26.92 -17.32
C ILE A 367 -13.88 26.59 -17.69
N VAL A 368 -14.48 25.69 -16.92
CA VAL A 368 -15.85 25.25 -17.14
C VAL A 368 -16.76 26.08 -16.26
N LEU A 369 -17.76 26.71 -16.87
CA LEU A 369 -18.88 27.35 -16.21
C LEU A 369 -20.01 26.33 -16.12
N ARG A 370 -20.45 25.98 -14.90
CA ARG A 370 -21.47 24.93 -14.69
C ARG A 370 -22.40 25.27 -13.54
N GLY A 371 -23.71 25.28 -13.79
CA GLY A 371 -24.72 25.36 -12.75
C GLY A 371 -26.15 25.45 -13.30
N ASP A 372 -27.10 24.77 -12.66
CA ASP A 372 -28.51 24.70 -13.12
C ASP A 372 -29.24 26.06 -13.04
N LYS A 373 -28.71 27.00 -12.23
CA LYS A 373 -29.25 28.36 -12.06
C LYS A 373 -28.28 29.43 -12.58
N LEU A 374 -27.31 29.05 -13.40
CA LEU A 374 -26.32 30.00 -13.89
C LEU A 374 -26.93 30.87 -14.98
N ASP A 375 -27.11 32.15 -14.68
CA ASP A 375 -27.64 33.11 -15.64
C ASP A 375 -26.53 33.85 -16.38
N PHE A 376 -26.30 33.44 -17.63
CA PHE A 376 -25.28 34.03 -18.50
C PHE A 376 -25.64 35.45 -18.94
N ALA A 377 -26.94 35.78 -19.00
CA ALA A 377 -27.40 37.07 -19.51
C ALA A 377 -27.02 38.21 -18.55
N HIS A 378 -27.26 38.05 -17.25
CA HIS A 378 -26.97 39.09 -16.25
C HIS A 378 -25.52 39.05 -15.74
N LYS A 379 -24.83 37.90 -15.83
CA LYS A 379 -23.46 37.71 -15.27
C LYS A 379 -22.33 37.92 -16.28
N GLN A 380 -22.58 38.57 -17.42
CA GLN A 380 -21.58 38.80 -18.48
C GLN A 380 -20.30 39.46 -17.94
N HIS A 381 -20.43 40.49 -17.09
CA HIS A 381 -19.29 41.19 -16.50
C HIS A 381 -18.46 40.29 -15.58
N LEU A 382 -19.09 39.37 -14.84
CA LEU A 382 -18.36 38.42 -14.00
C LEU A 382 -17.56 37.42 -14.85
N ILE A 383 -18.11 36.98 -15.98
CA ILE A 383 -17.42 36.08 -16.91
C ILE A 383 -16.21 36.77 -17.56
N GLU A 384 -16.35 38.04 -17.96
CA GLU A 384 -15.23 38.82 -18.51
C GLU A 384 -14.16 39.07 -17.45
N ASN A 385 -14.55 39.45 -16.23
CA ASN A 385 -13.62 39.67 -15.12
C ASN A 385 -12.85 38.39 -14.75
N LEU A 386 -13.55 37.25 -14.65
CA LEU A 386 -12.95 35.94 -14.43
C LEU A 386 -11.90 35.63 -15.51
N ARG A 387 -12.26 35.82 -16.78
CA ARG A 387 -11.34 35.59 -17.90
C ARG A 387 -10.13 36.52 -17.84
N SER A 388 -10.33 37.80 -17.56
CA SER A 388 -9.24 38.78 -17.46
C SER A 388 -8.29 38.43 -16.33
N GLU A 389 -8.80 38.14 -15.13
CA GLU A 389 -7.97 37.81 -13.96
C GLU A 389 -7.20 36.50 -14.16
N ILE A 390 -7.81 35.49 -14.78
CA ILE A 390 -7.12 34.27 -15.20
C ILE A 390 -6.05 34.59 -16.24
N GLY A 391 -6.40 35.41 -17.25
CA GLY A 391 -5.50 35.88 -18.31
C GLY A 391 -4.29 36.68 -17.82
N GLU A 392 -4.38 37.33 -16.67
CA GLU A 392 -3.27 38.03 -16.03
C GLU A 392 -2.22 37.07 -15.46
N SER A 393 -2.59 35.82 -15.14
CA SER A 393 -1.67 34.82 -14.61
C SER A 393 -0.44 34.63 -15.50
N LYS A 394 0.72 34.47 -14.86
CA LYS A 394 2.01 34.22 -15.53
C LYS A 394 2.06 32.86 -16.25
N PHE A 395 1.17 31.95 -15.87
CA PHE A 395 1.15 30.59 -16.39
C PHE A 395 0.36 30.45 -17.68
N ILE A 396 -0.26 31.53 -18.19
CA ILE A 396 -1.06 31.49 -19.42
C ILE A 396 -0.25 32.01 -20.61
N VAL A 397 -0.42 31.36 -21.76
CA VAL A 397 0.15 31.82 -23.03
C VAL A 397 -0.57 33.10 -23.47
N LYS A 398 0.18 34.19 -23.60
CA LYS A 398 -0.31 35.50 -24.02
C LYS A 398 0.20 35.87 -25.41
N LEU A 399 -0.60 36.66 -26.13
CA LEU A 399 -0.19 37.32 -27.36
C LEU A 399 0.74 38.51 -27.07
N ALA A 400 1.36 39.08 -28.10
CA ALA A 400 2.20 40.28 -27.97
C ALA A 400 1.45 41.51 -27.39
N SER A 401 0.12 41.51 -27.49
CA SER A 401 -0.79 42.49 -26.89
C SER A 401 -1.04 42.30 -25.39
N ASN A 402 -0.38 41.32 -24.73
CA ASN A 402 -0.60 40.93 -23.34
C ASN A 402 -2.00 40.35 -23.03
N GLU A 403 -2.80 40.07 -24.05
CA GLU A 403 -4.09 39.36 -23.93
C GLU A 403 -3.88 37.84 -23.98
N PRO A 404 -4.78 37.03 -23.39
CA PRO A 404 -4.77 35.58 -23.55
C PRO A 404 -4.77 35.18 -25.02
N SER A 405 -3.99 34.16 -25.37
CA SER A 405 -3.83 33.72 -26.75
C SER A 405 -5.14 33.29 -27.44
N GLU A 406 -5.98 32.53 -26.72
CA GLU A 406 -7.23 32.00 -27.24
C GLU A 406 -8.37 32.99 -27.05
N ARG A 407 -9.12 33.27 -28.12
CA ARG A 407 -10.39 34.00 -28.02
C ARG A 407 -11.48 33.09 -27.48
N TYR A 408 -12.40 33.66 -26.73
CA TYR A 408 -13.51 32.93 -26.12
C TYR A 408 -14.85 33.32 -26.72
N TRP A 409 -15.87 32.51 -26.41
CA TRP A 409 -17.16 32.59 -27.08
C TRP A 409 -17.90 33.90 -26.84
N LEU A 410 -17.86 34.48 -25.63
CA LEU A 410 -18.60 35.73 -25.36
C LEU A 410 -17.94 36.92 -26.06
N GLY A 411 -16.61 36.99 -26.10
CA GLY A 411 -15.90 38.02 -26.86
C GLY A 411 -16.15 37.93 -28.37
N LEU A 412 -16.12 36.72 -28.94
CA LEU A 412 -16.45 36.51 -30.37
C LEU A 412 -17.93 36.77 -30.66
N PHE A 413 -18.81 36.47 -29.71
CA PHE A 413 -20.23 36.75 -29.80
C PHE A 413 -20.51 38.26 -29.77
N GLN A 414 -19.83 39.01 -28.89
CA GLN A 414 -19.88 40.48 -28.86
C GLN A 414 -19.37 41.09 -30.16
N GLU A 415 -18.22 40.65 -30.69
CA GLU A 415 -17.68 41.14 -31.97
C GLU A 415 -18.67 40.94 -33.14
N TRP A 416 -19.32 39.78 -33.19
CA TRP A 416 -20.36 39.51 -34.18
C TRP A 416 -21.56 40.44 -34.05
N LEU A 417 -22.05 40.66 -32.82
CA LEU A 417 -23.18 41.56 -32.55
C LEU A 417 -22.84 43.02 -32.85
N ILE A 418 -21.60 43.48 -32.57
CA ILE A 418 -21.13 44.83 -32.92
C ILE A 418 -21.17 45.02 -34.44
N GLY A 419 -20.68 44.05 -35.20
CA GLY A 419 -20.73 44.08 -36.67
C GLY A 419 -22.15 44.16 -37.23
N LEU A 420 -23.10 43.47 -36.59
CA LEU A 420 -24.51 43.50 -36.97
C LEU A 420 -25.21 44.79 -36.56
N GLN A 421 -24.90 45.32 -35.37
CA GLN A 421 -25.40 46.59 -34.88
C GLN A 421 -24.97 47.75 -35.78
N ALA A 422 -23.72 47.76 -36.25
CA ALA A 422 -23.23 48.77 -37.20
C ALA A 422 -24.02 48.76 -38.51
N LYS A 423 -24.31 47.58 -39.07
CA LYS A 423 -25.15 47.45 -40.28
C LYS A 423 -26.59 47.89 -40.05
N LEU A 424 -27.13 47.64 -38.86
CA LEU A 424 -28.47 48.09 -38.48
C LEU A 424 -28.53 49.62 -38.37
N GLU A 425 -27.52 50.24 -37.78
CA GLU A 425 -27.40 51.70 -37.65
C GLU A 425 -27.19 52.38 -39.01
N ASP A 426 -26.37 51.79 -39.89
CA ASP A 426 -26.20 52.25 -41.27
C ASP A 426 -27.52 52.19 -42.05
N ALA A 427 -28.29 51.10 -41.92
CA ALA A 427 -29.59 50.96 -42.54
C ALA A 427 -30.63 51.94 -41.97
N HIS A 428 -30.54 52.26 -40.68
CA HIS A 428 -31.39 53.26 -40.05
C HIS A 428 -31.09 54.67 -40.59
N ARG A 429 -29.80 55.02 -40.76
CA ARG A 429 -29.36 56.29 -41.36
C ARG A 429 -29.79 56.41 -42.83
N ASP A 430 -29.79 55.31 -43.57
CA ASP A 430 -30.21 55.24 -44.97
C ASP A 430 -31.74 55.27 -45.16
N GLY A 431 -32.53 55.27 -44.08
CA GLY A 431 -34.00 55.38 -44.14
C GLY A 431 -34.72 54.11 -44.57
N PHE A 432 -34.15 52.92 -44.33
CA PHE A 432 -34.75 51.63 -44.72
C PHE A 432 -35.99 51.21 -43.91
N PHE A 433 -36.33 51.92 -42.83
CA PHE A 433 -37.42 51.56 -41.92
C PHE A 433 -38.51 52.65 -41.93
N SER A 434 -39.73 52.33 -42.38
CA SER A 434 -40.92 53.17 -42.19
C SER A 434 -41.99 52.38 -41.44
N ASP A 435 -42.57 52.93 -40.37
CA ASP A 435 -43.65 52.34 -39.57
C ASP A 435 -43.35 50.95 -38.95
N GLY A 436 -42.12 50.69 -38.53
CA GLY A 436 -41.76 49.51 -37.73
C GLY A 436 -41.73 48.20 -38.51
N VAL A 437 -41.99 48.26 -39.81
CA VAL A 437 -41.82 47.17 -40.78
C VAL A 437 -40.61 47.55 -41.63
N ALA A 438 -39.65 46.63 -41.79
CA ALA A 438 -38.62 46.80 -42.81
C ALA A 438 -39.32 46.97 -44.15
N VAL A 439 -39.13 48.11 -44.83
CA VAL A 439 -39.75 48.34 -46.13
C VAL A 439 -39.01 47.44 -47.11
N PHE A 440 -39.56 46.24 -47.36
CA PHE A 440 -39.15 45.37 -48.44
C PHE A 440 -39.65 45.98 -49.74
N ASP A 441 -39.04 47.08 -50.17
CA ASP A 441 -39.41 47.77 -51.40
C ASP A 441 -38.90 46.92 -52.59
N GLU A 442 -39.74 46.03 -53.11
CA GLU A 442 -39.43 45.21 -54.30
C GLU A 442 -39.11 46.08 -55.54
N ASN A 443 -39.45 47.38 -55.52
CA ASN A 443 -39.22 48.32 -56.62
C ASN A 443 -37.89 49.09 -56.55
N LYS A 444 -37.12 48.98 -55.46
CA LYS A 444 -35.74 49.49 -55.39
C LYS A 444 -34.77 48.33 -55.51
N ASN A 445 -33.98 48.30 -56.58
CA ASN A 445 -32.92 47.34 -56.89
C ASN A 445 -31.76 47.24 -55.86
N LYS A 446 -31.96 47.59 -54.57
CA LYS A 446 -31.00 47.31 -53.50
C LYS A 446 -31.37 45.99 -52.82
N SER A 447 -30.71 44.91 -53.22
CA SER A 447 -30.79 43.63 -52.51
C SER A 447 -30.36 43.81 -51.04
N ILE A 448 -31.24 43.52 -50.10
CA ILE A 448 -30.95 43.59 -48.67
C ILE A 448 -29.85 42.57 -48.33
N SER A 449 -28.79 43.01 -47.65
CA SER A 449 -27.76 42.09 -47.16
C SER A 449 -28.38 41.05 -46.21
N ASN A 450 -27.98 39.79 -46.35
CA ASN A 450 -28.45 38.70 -45.48
C ASN A 450 -28.18 38.99 -44.00
N GLU A 451 -27.09 39.69 -43.67
CA GLU A 451 -26.74 40.04 -42.29
C GLU A 451 -27.68 41.10 -41.70
N LEU A 452 -28.13 42.06 -42.52
CA LEU A 452 -29.12 43.05 -42.08
C LEU A 452 -30.46 42.37 -41.78
N ARG A 453 -30.85 41.35 -42.57
CA ARG A 453 -32.05 40.55 -42.29
C ARG A 453 -31.93 39.79 -40.97
N ILE A 454 -30.75 39.23 -40.69
CA ILE A 454 -30.48 38.53 -39.43
C ILE A 454 -30.53 39.51 -38.25
N ALA A 455 -29.89 40.68 -38.36
CA ALA A 455 -29.91 41.73 -37.34
C ALA A 455 -31.33 42.20 -36.99
N VAL A 456 -32.16 42.49 -38.01
CA VAL A 456 -33.57 42.87 -37.82
C VAL A 456 -34.37 41.76 -37.15
N SER A 457 -34.17 40.50 -37.59
CA SER A 457 -34.85 39.33 -37.01
C SER A 457 -34.52 39.15 -35.52
N MET A 458 -33.27 39.42 -35.13
CA MET A 458 -32.84 39.36 -33.74
C MET A 458 -33.48 40.48 -32.90
N VAL A 459 -33.42 41.74 -33.31
CA VAL A 459 -34.01 42.84 -32.53
C VAL A 459 -35.52 42.65 -32.33
N CYS A 460 -36.22 42.15 -33.35
CA CYS A 460 -37.66 41.85 -33.26
C CYS A 460 -37.98 40.64 -32.37
N SER A 461 -37.04 39.73 -32.11
CA SER A 461 -37.26 38.50 -31.33
C SER A 461 -36.76 38.64 -29.90
N TYR A 462 -37.63 38.48 -28.91
CA TYR A 462 -37.25 38.44 -27.49
C TYR A 462 -38.10 37.42 -26.75
N GLY A 463 -37.47 36.55 -25.98
CA GLY A 463 -38.16 35.40 -25.36
C GLY A 463 -38.97 34.63 -26.40
N MET A 464 -40.26 34.41 -26.12
CA MET A 464 -41.20 33.73 -27.03
C MET A 464 -42.01 34.68 -27.92
N THR A 465 -41.70 35.97 -27.90
CA THR A 465 -42.48 37.03 -28.56
C THR A 465 -41.74 37.65 -29.73
N TYR A 466 -42.50 38.08 -30.75
CA TYR A 466 -41.98 38.76 -31.94
C TYR A 466 -42.65 40.14 -32.05
N ASP A 467 -41.89 41.20 -31.77
CA ASP A 467 -42.33 42.60 -31.85
C ASP A 467 -41.25 43.47 -32.50
N CYS A 468 -41.50 43.92 -33.74
CA CYS A 468 -40.59 44.79 -34.46
C CYS A 468 -40.71 46.28 -34.10
N SER A 469 -41.69 46.68 -33.28
CA SER A 469 -41.74 48.03 -32.72
C SER A 469 -40.53 48.35 -31.84
N ARG A 470 -39.77 47.34 -31.38
CA ARG A 470 -38.49 47.49 -30.66
C ARG A 470 -37.41 48.23 -31.46
N ILE A 471 -37.45 48.14 -32.79
CA ILE A 471 -36.51 48.87 -33.66
C ILE A 471 -36.77 50.38 -33.58
N GLN A 472 -38.04 50.81 -33.58
CA GLN A 472 -38.40 52.22 -33.42
C GLN A 472 -38.12 52.75 -32.01
N LYS A 473 -38.26 51.87 -31.00
CA LYS A 473 -37.87 52.18 -29.61
C LYS A 473 -36.35 52.30 -29.43
N GLY A 474 -35.54 52.05 -30.48
CA GLY A 474 -34.09 52.19 -30.44
C GLY A 474 -33.38 51.11 -29.63
N VAL A 475 -33.99 49.92 -29.48
CA VAL A 475 -33.36 48.81 -28.78
C VAL A 475 -32.12 48.35 -29.54
N LYS A 476 -30.97 48.40 -28.88
CA LYS A 476 -29.70 47.92 -29.43
C LYS A 476 -29.46 46.46 -29.09
N LEU A 477 -28.72 45.77 -29.96
CA LEU A 477 -28.26 44.39 -29.72
C LEU A 477 -27.20 44.36 -28.62
N ILE A 478 -26.31 45.35 -28.63
CA ILE A 478 -25.21 45.52 -27.70
C ILE A 478 -25.13 46.99 -27.28
N ASP A 479 -24.84 47.21 -26.00
CA ASP A 479 -24.64 48.54 -25.45
C ASP A 479 -23.24 49.09 -25.76
N ALA A 480 -23.06 50.41 -25.59
CA ALA A 480 -21.76 51.06 -25.80
C ALA A 480 -20.66 50.54 -24.85
N SER A 481 -21.04 49.92 -23.72
CA SER A 481 -20.13 49.25 -22.77
C SER A 481 -19.70 47.84 -23.21
N GLY A 482 -20.24 47.30 -24.31
CA GLY A 482 -20.00 45.93 -24.75
C GLY A 482 -20.90 44.87 -24.08
N THR A 483 -21.85 45.29 -23.25
CA THR A 483 -22.82 44.37 -22.62
C THR A 483 -23.92 44.01 -23.63
N ILE A 484 -24.20 42.72 -23.80
CA ILE A 484 -25.27 42.24 -24.66
C ILE A 484 -26.60 42.45 -23.95
N ASN A 485 -27.62 42.91 -24.68
CA ASN A 485 -28.95 43.13 -24.13
C ASN A 485 -29.51 41.84 -23.50
N GLU A 486 -29.83 41.92 -22.21
CA GLU A 486 -30.23 40.80 -21.37
C GLU A 486 -31.54 40.15 -21.85
N GLU A 487 -32.51 40.96 -22.30
CA GLU A 487 -33.84 40.49 -22.73
C GLU A 487 -33.77 39.58 -23.97
N GLY A 488 -32.79 39.82 -24.84
CA GLY A 488 -32.61 39.10 -26.10
C GLY A 488 -31.48 38.07 -26.06
N PHE A 489 -30.71 37.99 -24.98
CA PHE A 489 -29.45 37.23 -24.91
C PHE A 489 -29.57 35.79 -25.43
N TYR A 490 -30.56 35.03 -24.95
CA TYR A 490 -30.74 33.62 -25.35
C TYR A 490 -31.28 33.47 -26.79
N ASN A 491 -32.04 34.43 -27.30
CA ASN A 491 -32.45 34.46 -28.71
C ASN A 491 -31.23 34.74 -29.60
N TYR A 492 -30.39 35.68 -29.21
CA TYR A 492 -29.17 36.05 -29.94
C TYR A 492 -28.14 34.93 -29.92
N LEU A 493 -28.01 34.23 -28.78
CA LEU A 493 -27.13 33.06 -28.64
C LEU A 493 -27.55 31.94 -29.59
N TYR A 494 -28.85 31.67 -29.70
CA TYR A 494 -29.38 30.69 -30.65
C TYR A 494 -29.05 31.08 -32.10
N ALA A 495 -29.23 32.37 -32.42
CA ALA A 495 -28.91 32.91 -33.74
C ALA A 495 -27.42 32.79 -34.05
N TRP A 496 -26.54 33.09 -33.09
CA TRP A 496 -25.09 33.03 -33.25
C TRP A 496 -24.62 31.62 -33.59
N VAL A 497 -25.09 30.61 -32.86
CA VAL A 497 -24.69 29.22 -33.09
C VAL A 497 -25.17 28.68 -34.45
N GLU A 498 -26.33 29.15 -34.94
CA GLU A 498 -26.87 28.72 -36.24
C GLU A 498 -26.25 29.48 -37.43
N TYR A 499 -26.22 30.82 -37.36
CA TYR A 499 -25.80 31.67 -38.47
C TYR A 499 -24.28 31.86 -38.55
N GLU A 500 -23.57 31.75 -37.41
CA GLU A 500 -22.12 31.99 -37.32
C GLU A 500 -21.38 30.76 -36.75
N ASN A 501 -21.48 29.64 -37.48
CA ASN A 501 -20.87 28.37 -37.08
C ASN A 501 -19.33 28.43 -36.97
N MET A 502 -18.68 29.34 -37.72
CA MET A 502 -17.21 29.48 -37.67
C MET A 502 -16.74 29.99 -36.31
N PHE A 503 -17.31 31.10 -35.81
CA PHE A 503 -16.93 31.63 -34.49
C PHE A 503 -17.29 30.67 -33.37
N TYR A 504 -18.45 30.00 -33.45
CA TYR A 504 -18.82 28.97 -32.49
C TYR A 504 -17.77 27.84 -32.44
N THR A 505 -17.37 27.32 -33.60
CA THR A 505 -16.39 26.21 -33.68
C THR A 505 -15.00 26.63 -33.17
N VAL A 506 -14.54 27.82 -33.55
CA VAL A 506 -13.23 28.36 -33.12
C VAL A 506 -13.20 28.63 -31.62
N SER A 507 -14.30 29.12 -31.04
CA SER A 507 -14.39 29.46 -29.62
C SER A 507 -14.34 28.25 -28.66
N GLN A 508 -14.58 27.03 -29.18
CA GLN A 508 -14.69 25.80 -28.40
C GLN A 508 -15.68 25.89 -27.21
N ALA A 509 -16.70 26.76 -27.28
CA ALA A 509 -17.62 27.06 -26.16
C ALA A 509 -18.37 25.85 -25.59
N SER A 510 -18.58 24.83 -26.43
CA SER A 510 -19.29 23.57 -26.15
C SER A 510 -20.50 23.71 -25.22
N PHE A 511 -21.58 24.34 -25.66
CA PHE A 511 -22.81 24.45 -24.86
C PHE A 511 -23.54 23.11 -24.68
N TYR A 512 -23.99 22.84 -23.46
CA TYR A 512 -24.91 21.74 -23.14
C TYR A 512 -26.16 22.27 -22.41
N PRO A 513 -27.38 21.84 -22.78
CA PRO A 513 -27.71 20.92 -23.87
C PRO A 513 -27.36 21.48 -25.26
N LYS A 514 -27.05 20.61 -26.22
CA LYS A 514 -26.74 21.04 -27.59
C LYS A 514 -27.95 21.76 -28.19
N LEU A 515 -27.70 22.96 -28.70
CA LEU A 515 -28.71 23.75 -29.42
C LEU A 515 -29.13 22.98 -30.69
N LYS A 516 -30.44 22.87 -30.92
CA LYS A 516 -30.97 22.25 -32.14
C LYS A 516 -30.84 23.24 -33.29
N LYS A 517 -30.76 22.74 -34.53
CA LYS A 517 -30.80 23.62 -35.70
C LYS A 517 -32.17 24.29 -35.82
N LEU A 518 -32.17 25.57 -36.22
CA LEU A 518 -33.41 26.29 -36.50
C LEU A 518 -34.12 25.62 -37.68
N ARG A 519 -35.33 25.07 -37.48
CA ARG A 519 -36.17 24.68 -38.62
C ARG A 519 -36.75 25.94 -39.26
N GLN A 520 -36.52 26.12 -40.56
CA GLN A 520 -37.21 27.17 -41.31
C GLN A 520 -38.72 26.93 -41.22
N GLY A 521 -39.46 27.93 -40.73
CA GLY A 521 -40.92 27.87 -40.69
C GLY A 521 -41.51 27.79 -42.11
N PRO A 522 -42.74 27.24 -42.27
CA PRO A 522 -43.42 27.20 -43.56
C PRO A 522 -43.61 28.62 -44.14
N PRO A 523 -43.59 28.77 -45.48
CA PRO A 523 -43.50 30.07 -46.16
C PRO A 523 -44.66 31.04 -45.88
N ASN A 524 -45.80 30.53 -45.39
CA ASN A 524 -47.02 31.30 -45.11
C ASN A 524 -47.18 31.74 -43.63
N ASN A 525 -46.17 31.51 -42.78
CA ASN A 525 -46.27 31.82 -41.36
C ASN A 525 -45.64 33.18 -41.02
N LYS A 526 -46.31 33.98 -40.18
CA LYS A 526 -45.79 35.26 -39.62
C LYS A 526 -44.42 35.11 -38.90
N TYR A 527 -43.97 33.88 -38.69
CA TYR A 527 -42.74 33.48 -38.01
C TYR A 527 -41.55 33.16 -38.95
N ARG A 528 -41.56 33.59 -40.22
CA ARG A 528 -40.41 33.36 -41.14
C ARG A 528 -39.07 33.90 -40.59
N PHE A 529 -39.12 34.87 -39.69
CA PHE A 529 -37.97 35.58 -39.11
C PHE A 529 -37.88 35.48 -37.58
N PHE A 530 -38.74 34.68 -36.94
CA PHE A 530 -38.71 34.54 -35.48
C PHE A 530 -37.59 33.60 -35.06
N ILE A 531 -36.78 34.05 -34.10
CA ILE A 531 -35.72 33.25 -33.49
C ILE A 531 -36.19 32.85 -32.08
N PRO A 532 -36.42 31.55 -31.80
CA PRO A 532 -36.78 31.10 -30.47
C PRO A 532 -35.62 31.29 -29.48
N PRO A 533 -35.90 31.41 -28.19
CA PRO A 533 -34.86 31.52 -27.19
C PRO A 533 -34.13 30.17 -27.06
N ALA A 534 -32.80 30.22 -26.95
CA ALA A 534 -32.02 29.04 -26.59
C ALA A 534 -32.44 28.52 -25.20
N PRO A 535 -32.47 27.19 -25.00
CA PRO A 535 -32.46 26.66 -23.64
C PRO A 535 -31.22 27.22 -22.92
N GLN A 536 -31.38 27.57 -21.65
CA GLN A 536 -30.27 28.06 -20.85
C GLN A 536 -29.16 27.00 -20.83
N PRO A 537 -27.92 27.34 -21.25
CA PRO A 537 -26.82 26.39 -21.24
C PRO A 537 -26.46 26.10 -19.78
N VAL A 538 -26.38 24.83 -19.41
CA VAL A 538 -25.95 24.38 -18.07
C VAL A 538 -24.43 24.25 -18.00
N TYR A 539 -23.79 24.09 -19.16
CA TYR A 539 -22.34 23.93 -19.30
C TYR A 539 -21.84 24.82 -20.44
N SER A 540 -20.73 25.48 -20.19
CA SER A 540 -19.91 26.16 -21.19
C SER A 540 -18.45 26.11 -20.76
N GLN A 541 -17.51 26.17 -21.71
CA GLN A 541 -16.09 26.15 -21.40
C GLN A 541 -15.33 27.30 -22.08
N ILE A 542 -14.30 27.80 -21.40
CA ILE A 542 -13.40 28.87 -21.86
C ILE A 542 -11.99 28.27 -21.98
N PRO A 543 -11.44 28.12 -23.20
CA PRO A 543 -10.15 27.49 -23.41
C PRO A 543 -8.99 28.42 -23.05
N PHE A 544 -7.92 27.85 -22.50
CA PHE A 544 -6.62 28.50 -22.28
C PHE A 544 -5.48 27.50 -22.53
N TYR A 545 -4.29 28.03 -22.81
CA TYR A 545 -3.05 27.24 -22.84
C TYR A 545 -2.13 27.68 -21.72
N LEU A 546 -1.65 26.69 -20.97
CA LEU A 546 -0.65 26.86 -19.92
C LEU A 546 0.75 26.87 -20.51
N THR A 547 1.67 27.59 -19.88
CA THR A 547 3.10 27.66 -20.25
C THR A 547 3.98 27.81 -19.01
N GLY A 548 5.28 27.54 -19.17
CA GLY A 548 6.26 27.65 -18.09
C GLY A 548 6.12 26.59 -16.98
N VAL A 549 5.34 25.53 -17.22
CA VAL A 549 5.06 24.45 -16.26
C VAL A 549 5.81 23.18 -16.64
N LYS A 550 7.08 23.10 -16.21
CA LYS A 550 7.94 21.92 -16.40
C LYS A 550 7.96 21.04 -15.15
N ASP A 551 8.22 21.66 -14.01
CA ASP A 551 8.40 20.96 -12.76
C ASP A 551 7.09 20.82 -11.98
N THR A 552 6.97 19.74 -11.20
CA THR A 552 5.78 19.49 -10.35
C THR A 552 5.49 20.64 -9.38
N PRO A 553 6.47 21.24 -8.67
CA PRO A 553 6.21 22.41 -7.83
C PRO A 553 5.63 23.61 -8.60
N GLY A 554 6.07 23.81 -9.85
CA GLY A 554 5.53 24.84 -10.73
C GLY A 554 4.08 24.56 -11.13
N ILE A 555 3.75 23.30 -11.44
CA ILE A 555 2.38 22.87 -11.75
C ILE A 555 1.48 23.03 -10.52
N VAL A 556 1.93 22.63 -9.34
CA VAL A 556 1.17 22.76 -8.08
C VAL A 556 0.91 24.24 -7.76
N ALA A 557 1.89 25.12 -7.95
CA ALA A 557 1.71 26.56 -7.77
C ALA A 557 0.67 27.14 -8.75
N MET A 558 0.72 26.71 -10.02
CA MET A 558 -0.24 27.10 -11.05
C MET A 558 -1.66 26.63 -10.71
N ILE A 559 -1.82 25.38 -10.25
CA ILE A 559 -3.12 24.85 -9.83
C ILE A 559 -3.68 25.67 -8.66
N LYS A 560 -2.86 25.99 -7.65
CA LYS A 560 -3.28 26.81 -6.49
C LYS A 560 -3.75 28.20 -6.90
N GLU A 561 -3.02 28.87 -7.78
CA GLU A 561 -3.36 30.21 -8.26
C GLU A 561 -4.70 30.21 -9.03
N ILE A 562 -4.84 29.29 -9.99
CA ILE A 562 -6.05 29.23 -10.82
C ILE A 562 -7.27 28.77 -10.01
N ARG A 563 -7.12 27.79 -9.10
CA ARG A 563 -8.18 27.36 -8.19
C ARG A 563 -8.65 28.51 -7.31
N ALA A 564 -7.72 29.28 -6.72
CA ALA A 564 -8.08 30.41 -5.87
C ALA A 564 -8.89 31.48 -6.61
N ILE A 565 -8.57 31.74 -7.88
CA ILE A 565 -9.37 32.65 -8.72
C ILE A 565 -10.76 32.04 -8.98
N CYS A 566 -10.83 30.76 -9.35
CA CYS A 566 -12.10 30.07 -9.60
C CYS A 566 -13.02 30.13 -8.37
N ASP A 567 -12.48 29.83 -7.18
CA ASP A 567 -13.21 29.82 -5.91
C ASP A 567 -13.73 31.22 -5.55
N LYS A 568 -12.93 32.28 -5.76
CA LYS A 568 -13.35 33.68 -5.58
C LYS A 568 -14.58 34.06 -6.40
N TYR A 569 -14.66 33.60 -7.65
CA TYR A 569 -15.83 33.88 -8.51
C TYR A 569 -17.00 32.92 -8.25
N ALA A 570 -16.73 31.70 -7.78
CA ALA A 570 -17.77 30.78 -7.31
C ALA A 570 -18.52 31.38 -6.10
N GLU A 571 -17.80 32.01 -5.15
CA GLU A 571 -18.41 32.72 -4.01
C GLU A 571 -19.30 33.91 -4.44
N GLN A 572 -18.99 34.55 -5.58
CA GLN A 572 -19.80 35.63 -6.17
C GLN A 572 -21.02 35.11 -6.96
N GLY A 573 -21.23 33.79 -6.95
CA GLY A 573 -22.35 33.12 -7.61
C GLY A 573 -22.09 32.73 -9.07
N LEU A 574 -20.84 32.73 -9.55
CA LEU A 574 -20.47 32.18 -10.84
C LEU A 574 -19.83 30.81 -10.64
N ASP A 575 -20.65 29.75 -10.57
CA ASP A 575 -20.16 28.38 -10.39
C ASP A 575 -19.23 27.98 -11.55
N ASN A 576 -17.96 27.75 -11.22
CA ASN A 576 -16.92 27.47 -12.19
C ASN A 576 -15.84 26.53 -11.63
N TYR A 577 -15.14 25.80 -12.50
CA TYR A 577 -13.99 24.98 -12.12
C TYR A 577 -13.01 24.81 -13.28
N PRO A 578 -11.70 24.67 -12.99
CA PRO A 578 -10.71 24.37 -14.01
C PRO A 578 -10.76 22.89 -14.42
N SER A 579 -10.59 22.64 -15.72
CA SER A 579 -10.50 21.32 -16.32
C SER A 579 -9.25 21.23 -17.19
N GLY A 580 -8.58 20.08 -17.17
CA GLY A 580 -7.38 19.83 -17.96
C GLY A 580 -6.51 18.73 -17.35
N ILE A 581 -5.61 18.18 -18.16
CA ILE A 581 -4.74 17.06 -17.78
C ILE A 581 -3.90 17.42 -16.53
N ALA A 582 -3.41 18.66 -16.46
CA ALA A 582 -2.63 19.14 -15.33
C ALA A 582 -3.44 19.08 -14.01
N PHE A 583 -4.69 19.55 -14.03
CA PHE A 583 -5.58 19.53 -12.87
C PHE A 583 -5.94 18.09 -12.48
N THR A 584 -6.25 17.20 -13.44
CA THR A 584 -6.65 15.82 -13.12
C THR A 584 -5.54 14.98 -12.48
N PHE A 585 -4.27 15.18 -12.87
CA PHE A 585 -3.16 14.34 -12.39
C PHE A 585 -2.33 14.97 -11.26
N TRP A 586 -2.17 16.29 -11.23
CA TRP A 586 -1.30 16.95 -10.25
C TRP A 586 -2.04 17.50 -9.03
N GLU A 587 -3.38 17.51 -9.03
CA GLU A 587 -4.18 17.91 -7.87
C GLU A 587 -3.90 17.05 -6.63
N GLN A 588 -3.54 15.77 -6.80
CA GLN A 588 -3.15 14.88 -5.70
C GLN A 588 -1.94 15.38 -4.88
N TYR A 589 -1.10 16.25 -5.44
CA TYR A 589 0.08 16.80 -4.76
C TYR A 589 -0.24 17.98 -3.84
N LEU A 590 -1.42 18.61 -3.95
CA LEU A 590 -1.79 19.76 -3.13
C LEU A 590 -1.72 19.46 -1.64
N ASP A 591 -2.32 18.33 -1.24
CA ASP A 591 -2.47 17.93 0.16
C ASP A 591 -1.64 16.68 0.51
N LEU A 592 -0.75 16.24 -0.39
CA LEU A 592 -0.01 14.97 -0.22
C LEU A 592 0.81 14.97 1.07
N THR A 593 1.53 16.04 1.38
CA THR A 593 2.37 16.12 2.58
C THR A 593 1.55 16.14 3.86
N GLN A 594 0.42 16.85 3.86
CA GLN A 594 -0.48 16.89 5.00
C GLN A 594 -1.12 15.51 5.23
N ASN A 595 -1.62 14.88 4.17
CA ASN A 595 -2.20 13.54 4.23
C ASN A 595 -1.16 12.49 4.68
N LEU A 596 0.08 12.60 4.23
CA LEU A 596 1.18 11.74 4.67
C LEU A 596 1.48 11.91 6.16
N MET A 597 1.59 13.14 6.66
CA MET A 597 1.86 13.40 8.08
C MET A 597 0.71 12.90 8.97
N VAL A 598 -0.54 13.08 8.53
CA VAL A 598 -1.72 12.54 9.22
C VAL A 598 -1.69 11.01 9.22
N ALA A 599 -1.39 10.38 8.09
CA ALA A 599 -1.30 8.93 7.98
C ALA A 599 -0.20 8.33 8.87
N ILE A 600 1.00 8.93 8.89
CA ILE A 600 2.11 8.55 9.77
C ILE A 600 1.73 8.75 11.25
N GLY A 601 1.00 9.82 11.59
CA GLY A 601 0.50 10.04 12.95
C GLY A 601 -0.50 8.95 13.40
N ILE A 602 -1.46 8.60 12.54
CA ILE A 602 -2.47 7.58 12.83
C ILE A 602 -1.84 6.20 13.01
N ILE A 603 -0.96 5.79 12.10
CA ILE A 603 -0.27 4.48 12.19
C ILE A 603 0.67 4.44 13.40
N ALA A 604 1.41 5.51 13.69
CA ALA A 604 2.27 5.57 14.87
C ALA A 604 1.46 5.40 16.16
N PHE A 605 0.30 6.04 16.24
CA PHE A 605 -0.61 5.88 17.36
C PHE A 605 -1.20 4.45 17.43
N ALA A 606 -1.63 3.89 16.30
CA ALA A 606 -2.15 2.52 16.24
C ALA A 606 -1.11 1.48 16.68
N VAL A 607 0.12 1.58 16.16
CA VAL A 607 1.25 0.73 16.54
C VAL A 607 1.56 0.89 18.03
N PHE A 608 1.62 2.11 18.56
CA PHE A 608 1.81 2.33 20.00
C PHE A 608 0.73 1.62 20.83
N CYS A 609 -0.54 1.75 20.46
CA CYS A 609 -1.65 1.10 21.15
C CYS A 609 -1.56 -0.42 21.11
N VAL A 610 -1.29 -1.01 19.94
CA VAL A 610 -1.19 -2.47 19.77
C VAL A 610 -0.01 -3.02 20.58
N ILE A 611 1.16 -2.39 20.47
CA ILE A 611 2.37 -2.80 21.21
C ILE A 611 2.16 -2.67 22.72
N SER A 612 1.58 -1.56 23.18
CA SER A 612 1.29 -1.34 24.60
C SER A 612 0.32 -2.36 25.16
N LEU A 613 -0.72 -2.71 24.40
CA LEU A 613 -1.73 -3.70 24.78
C LEU A 613 -1.16 -5.12 24.80
N LEU A 614 -0.36 -5.51 23.79
CA LEU A 614 0.21 -6.86 23.72
C LEU A 614 1.35 -7.10 24.71
N LEU A 615 2.19 -6.09 24.97
CA LEU A 615 3.31 -6.19 25.93
C LEU A 615 2.94 -5.82 27.37
N PHE A 616 1.75 -5.29 27.61
CA PHE A 616 1.32 -4.73 28.91
C PHE A 616 2.32 -3.73 29.52
N ASN A 617 3.10 -3.05 28.67
CA ASN A 617 4.16 -2.13 29.11
C ASN A 617 4.24 -0.90 28.18
N PRO A 618 3.61 0.23 28.56
CA PRO A 618 3.58 1.43 27.72
C PRO A 618 4.96 2.09 27.59
N TRP A 619 5.87 1.89 28.56
CA TRP A 619 7.23 2.44 28.48
C TRP A 619 8.06 1.72 27.41
N ALA A 620 7.96 0.39 27.35
CA ALA A 620 8.59 -0.40 26.29
C ALA A 620 8.04 -0.01 24.91
N ALA A 621 6.73 0.20 24.81
CA ALA A 621 6.08 0.70 23.60
C ALA A 621 6.62 2.08 23.19
N ALA A 622 6.79 3.00 24.13
CA ALA A 622 7.35 4.32 23.86
C ALA A 622 8.79 4.27 23.33
N CYS A 623 9.64 3.39 23.87
CA CYS A 623 11.00 3.18 23.36
C CYS A 623 11.00 2.69 21.90
N ILE A 624 10.13 1.75 21.55
CA ILE A 624 9.97 1.28 20.16
C ILE A 624 9.52 2.44 19.28
N MET A 625 8.49 3.19 19.68
CA MET A 625 7.96 4.29 18.88
C MET A 625 8.98 5.37 18.56
N ILE A 626 9.85 5.74 19.51
CA ILE A 626 10.93 6.72 19.26
C ILE A 626 11.84 6.24 18.13
N ILE A 627 12.21 4.96 18.13
CA ILE A 627 13.09 4.38 17.10
C ILE A 627 12.36 4.25 15.77
N LEU A 628 11.09 3.84 15.76
CA LEU A 628 10.30 3.77 14.53
C LEU A 628 10.16 5.14 13.86
N LEU A 629 9.89 6.19 14.63
CA LEU A 629 9.83 7.56 14.10
C LEU A 629 11.19 8.02 13.59
N MET A 630 12.27 7.74 14.32
CA MET A 630 13.64 8.03 13.86
C MET A 630 13.93 7.33 12.51
N MET A 631 13.57 6.06 12.40
CA MET A 631 13.73 5.26 11.18
C MET A 631 12.95 5.82 10.00
N THR A 632 11.71 6.30 10.21
CA THR A 632 10.93 6.94 9.13
C THR A 632 11.56 8.22 8.62
N VAL A 633 12.14 9.04 9.51
CA VAL A 633 12.84 10.28 9.15
C VAL A 633 14.13 9.97 8.41
N GLU A 634 14.89 8.97 8.83
CA GLU A 634 16.09 8.52 8.14
C GLU A 634 15.77 8.00 6.73
N LEU A 635 14.71 7.21 6.58
CA LEU A 635 14.26 6.73 5.29
C LEU A 635 13.80 7.88 4.39
N ALA A 636 12.96 8.79 4.90
CA ALA A 636 12.50 9.95 4.14
C ALA A 636 13.66 10.87 3.73
N GLY A 637 14.66 11.03 4.59
CA GLY A 637 15.89 11.74 4.27
C GLY A 637 16.73 11.05 3.20
N PHE A 638 16.85 9.73 3.26
CA PHE A 638 17.52 8.93 2.23
C PHE A 638 16.87 9.11 0.85
N LEU A 639 15.54 9.22 0.78
CA LEU A 639 14.83 9.53 -0.47
C LEU A 639 15.29 10.86 -1.07
N GLY A 640 15.38 11.91 -0.24
CA GLY A 640 15.85 13.22 -0.69
C GLY A 640 17.32 13.23 -1.12
N LEU A 641 18.19 12.51 -0.40
CA LEU A 641 19.61 12.39 -0.77
C LEU A 641 19.82 11.63 -2.08
N CYS A 642 19.02 10.60 -2.33
CA CYS A 642 19.06 9.84 -3.59
C CYS A 642 18.32 10.54 -4.75
N GLN A 643 17.83 11.77 -4.56
CA GLN A 643 17.04 12.50 -5.55
C GLN A 643 15.80 11.71 -6.03
N ILE A 644 15.23 10.88 -5.15
CA ILE A 644 13.98 10.17 -5.40
C ILE A 644 12.85 11.13 -5.04
N LYS A 645 12.07 11.52 -6.04
CA LYS A 645 10.97 12.48 -5.86
C LYS A 645 9.90 11.91 -4.92
N LEU A 646 9.41 12.71 -3.98
CA LEU A 646 8.31 12.34 -3.09
C LEU A 646 7.02 12.28 -3.91
N ASN A 647 6.50 11.08 -4.04
CA ASN A 647 5.24 10.80 -4.70
C ASN A 647 4.35 9.93 -3.79
N PRO A 648 3.08 9.74 -4.15
CA PRO A 648 2.19 8.96 -3.33
C PRO A 648 2.59 7.48 -3.18
N VAL A 649 3.34 6.94 -4.13
CA VAL A 649 3.86 5.57 -4.05
C VAL A 649 4.94 5.46 -2.97
N SER A 650 5.92 6.36 -2.98
CA SER A 650 6.93 6.49 -1.92
C SER A 650 6.31 6.83 -0.57
N ALA A 651 5.18 7.55 -0.54
CA ALA A 651 4.40 7.80 0.67
C ALA A 651 3.84 6.50 1.27
N VAL A 652 3.32 5.58 0.44
CA VAL A 652 2.93 4.23 0.91
C VAL A 652 4.12 3.47 1.47
N SER A 653 5.29 3.54 0.82
CA SER A 653 6.51 2.90 1.32
C SER A 653 6.95 3.47 2.68
N LEU A 654 6.83 4.79 2.90
CA LEU A 654 7.09 5.42 4.19
C LEU A 654 6.09 5.02 5.28
N ILE A 655 4.81 4.86 4.94
CA ILE A 655 3.79 4.34 5.87
C ILE A 655 4.10 2.88 6.22
N THR A 656 4.42 2.07 5.21
CA THR A 656 4.77 0.65 5.37
C THR A 656 6.05 0.47 6.18
N ALA A 657 6.99 1.43 6.10
CA ALA A 657 8.21 1.43 6.90
C ALA A 657 7.94 1.41 8.41
N VAL A 658 6.90 2.11 8.90
CA VAL A 658 6.52 2.04 10.32
C VAL A 658 6.12 0.62 10.71
N GLY A 659 5.37 -0.07 9.85
CA GLY A 659 4.95 -1.46 10.06
C GLY A 659 6.14 -2.42 10.05
N LEU A 660 6.92 -2.43 8.98
CA LEU A 660 8.08 -3.31 8.82
C LEU A 660 9.19 -3.03 9.86
N GLY A 661 9.32 -1.79 10.32
CA GLY A 661 10.25 -1.46 11.41
C GLY A 661 9.92 -2.14 12.75
N VAL A 662 8.66 -2.50 12.98
CA VAL A 662 8.25 -3.26 14.18
C VAL A 662 8.90 -4.63 14.19
N GLU A 663 9.06 -5.26 13.02
CA GLU A 663 9.71 -6.58 12.89
C GLU A 663 11.09 -6.59 13.54
N PHE A 664 11.92 -5.60 13.21
CA PHE A 664 13.29 -5.51 13.74
C PHE A 664 13.37 -5.11 15.22
N THR A 665 12.34 -4.43 15.74
CA THR A 665 12.39 -3.81 17.09
C THR A 665 11.61 -4.60 18.15
N ALA A 666 10.48 -5.21 17.79
CA ALA A 666 9.59 -5.90 18.72
C ALA A 666 10.24 -7.15 19.32
N HIS A 667 10.93 -7.97 18.50
CA HIS A 667 11.61 -9.18 18.97
C HIS A 667 12.66 -8.88 20.04
N VAL A 668 13.45 -7.82 19.81
CA VAL A 668 14.50 -7.36 20.72
C VAL A 668 13.90 -6.87 22.05
N VAL A 669 12.84 -6.06 22.00
CA VAL A 669 12.20 -5.54 23.22
C VAL A 669 11.51 -6.65 24.00
N PHE A 670 10.83 -7.58 23.32
CA PHE A 670 10.19 -8.73 23.97
C PHE A 670 11.22 -9.62 24.68
N ALA A 671 12.35 -9.92 24.04
CA ALA A 671 13.44 -10.67 24.66
C ALA A 671 14.11 -9.90 25.81
N PHE A 672 14.21 -8.57 25.72
CA PHE A 672 14.73 -7.75 26.81
C PHE A 672 13.81 -7.78 28.04
N LEU A 673 12.49 -7.68 27.83
CA LEU A 673 11.48 -7.73 28.90
C LEU A 673 11.52 -9.06 29.67
N THR A 674 11.68 -10.17 28.96
CA THR A 674 11.71 -11.53 29.53
C THR A 674 13.08 -11.94 30.09
N SER A 675 14.14 -11.15 29.87
CA SER A 675 15.48 -11.42 30.40
C SER A 675 15.66 -10.91 31.83
N LEU A 676 16.42 -11.66 32.63
CA LEU A 676 16.72 -11.38 34.04
C LEU A 676 18.07 -10.66 34.21
N GLY A 677 18.26 -9.99 35.35
CA GLY A 677 19.53 -9.34 35.72
C GLY A 677 19.52 -7.81 35.59
N THR A 678 20.71 -7.21 35.60
CA THR A 678 20.89 -5.76 35.40
C THR A 678 20.55 -5.35 33.96
N ARG A 679 20.33 -4.05 33.71
CA ARG A 679 20.03 -3.56 32.35
C ARG A 679 21.08 -3.96 31.30
N ASN A 680 22.35 -4.01 31.69
CA ASN A 680 23.44 -4.42 30.80
C ASN A 680 23.44 -5.92 30.53
N GLU A 681 23.22 -6.74 31.55
CA GLU A 681 23.14 -8.20 31.40
C GLU A 681 21.91 -8.62 30.60
N ARG A 682 20.77 -7.95 30.82
CA ARG A 682 19.54 -8.15 30.04
C ARG A 682 19.72 -7.80 28.57
N MET A 683 20.48 -6.75 28.28
CA MET A 683 20.81 -6.38 26.90
C MET A 683 21.68 -7.45 26.23
N VAL A 684 22.70 -7.97 26.93
CA VAL A 684 23.53 -9.07 26.41
C VAL A 684 22.70 -10.34 26.17
N ALA A 685 21.88 -10.75 27.15
CA ALA A 685 21.02 -11.93 27.05
C ALA A 685 19.97 -11.79 25.93
N CYS A 686 19.43 -10.58 25.73
CA CYS A 686 18.51 -10.29 24.63
C CYS A 686 19.21 -10.45 23.26
N ILE A 687 20.37 -9.83 23.07
CA ILE A 687 21.13 -9.90 21.82
C ILE A 687 21.49 -11.36 21.50
N ASP A 688 21.97 -12.14 22.47
CA ASP A 688 22.36 -13.55 22.26
C ASP A 688 21.20 -14.41 21.76
N ARG A 689 19.97 -14.15 22.23
CA ARG A 689 18.77 -14.89 21.83
C ARG A 689 18.17 -14.44 20.50
N VAL A 690 18.23 -13.15 20.17
CA VAL A 690 17.42 -12.57 19.07
C VAL A 690 18.22 -12.28 17.80
N PHE A 691 19.54 -12.11 17.90
CA PHE A 691 20.37 -11.64 16.78
C PHE A 691 20.28 -12.52 15.53
N VAL A 692 20.47 -13.84 15.68
CA VAL A 692 20.46 -14.79 14.56
C VAL A 692 19.09 -14.89 13.86
N PRO A 693 17.96 -15.06 14.59
CA PRO A 693 16.64 -15.09 13.95
C PRO A 693 16.32 -13.80 13.18
N VAL A 694 16.61 -12.62 13.75
CA VAL A 694 16.30 -11.33 13.10
C VAL A 694 17.15 -11.10 11.85
N ILE A 695 18.42 -11.49 11.83
CA ILE A 695 19.26 -11.41 10.63
C ILE A 695 18.75 -12.34 9.53
N HIS A 696 18.38 -13.59 9.86
CA HIS A 696 17.82 -14.52 8.86
C HIS A 696 16.47 -14.05 8.32
N GLY A 697 15.66 -13.45 9.18
CA GLY A 697 14.40 -12.77 8.83
C GLY A 697 14.62 -11.64 7.84
N ALA A 698 15.50 -10.69 8.18
CA ALA A 698 15.86 -9.57 7.32
C ALA A 698 16.49 -9.99 6.00
N LEU A 699 17.30 -11.05 5.98
CA LEU A 699 17.85 -11.61 4.74
C LEU A 699 16.75 -12.24 3.88
N SER A 700 15.72 -12.86 4.48
CA SER A 700 14.59 -13.41 3.74
C SER A 700 13.73 -12.30 3.11
N THR A 701 13.44 -11.22 3.84
CA THR A 701 12.71 -10.07 3.30
C THR A 701 13.51 -9.38 2.19
N LEU A 702 14.82 -9.22 2.39
CA LEU A 702 15.74 -8.69 1.40
C LEU A 702 15.74 -9.53 0.12
N LEU A 703 15.78 -10.86 0.26
CA LEU A 703 15.76 -11.79 -0.87
C LEU A 703 14.45 -11.73 -1.65
N GLY A 704 13.32 -11.59 -0.96
CA GLY A 704 12.02 -11.36 -1.58
C GLY A 704 12.01 -10.08 -2.42
N ILE A 705 12.51 -8.98 -1.84
CA ILE A 705 12.58 -7.67 -2.50
C ILE A 705 13.63 -7.64 -3.63
N LEU A 706 14.71 -8.43 -3.55
CA LEU A 706 15.77 -8.48 -4.56
C LEU A 706 15.23 -8.76 -5.97
N MET A 707 14.15 -9.52 -6.08
CA MET A 707 13.51 -9.85 -7.35
C MET A 707 12.88 -8.63 -8.03
N LEU A 708 12.46 -7.62 -7.26
CA LEU A 708 11.96 -6.35 -7.79
C LEU A 708 13.07 -5.56 -8.50
N GLY A 709 14.34 -5.77 -8.12
CA GLY A 709 15.50 -5.15 -8.76
C GLY A 709 15.74 -5.64 -10.20
N PHE A 710 15.18 -6.79 -10.57
CA PHE A 710 15.24 -7.33 -11.94
C PHE A 710 14.03 -6.93 -12.80
N SER A 711 13.17 -6.03 -12.31
CA SER A 711 12.06 -5.50 -13.10
C SER A 711 12.57 -4.67 -14.28
N GLU A 712 11.92 -4.82 -15.45
CA GLU A 712 12.19 -4.03 -16.65
C GLU A 712 11.76 -2.57 -16.49
N PHE A 713 10.92 -2.29 -15.50
CA PHE A 713 10.39 -0.96 -15.21
C PHE A 713 11.25 -0.25 -14.17
N GLU A 714 11.96 0.80 -14.58
CA GLU A 714 12.77 1.64 -13.69
C GLU A 714 11.94 2.20 -12.53
N PHE A 715 10.66 2.50 -12.78
CA PHE A 715 9.70 2.90 -11.76
C PHE A 715 9.68 1.94 -10.56
N VAL A 716 9.61 0.62 -10.80
CA VAL A 716 9.57 -0.38 -9.72
C VAL A 716 10.90 -0.47 -9.01
N VAL A 717 12.00 -0.45 -9.76
CA VAL A 717 13.35 -0.51 -9.21
C VAL A 717 13.61 0.72 -8.30
N LYS A 718 13.27 1.92 -8.77
CA LYS A 718 13.54 3.18 -8.08
C LYS A 718 12.63 3.43 -6.89
N TYR A 719 11.31 3.22 -7.04
CA TYR A 719 10.32 3.59 -6.02
C TYR A 719 9.91 2.45 -5.07
N PHE A 720 10.26 1.20 -5.39
CA PHE A 720 10.02 0.07 -4.49
C PHE A 720 11.31 -0.61 -4.07
N PHE A 721 12.13 -1.12 -5.01
CA PHE A 721 13.34 -1.88 -4.64
C PHE A 721 14.33 -1.05 -3.81
N ILE A 722 14.77 0.12 -4.30
CA ILE A 722 15.76 0.95 -3.60
C ILE A 722 15.24 1.40 -2.21
N ILE A 723 13.97 1.82 -2.14
CA ILE A 723 13.35 2.29 -0.89
C ILE A 723 13.25 1.15 0.13
N MET A 724 12.75 -0.01 -0.28
CA MET A 724 12.57 -1.17 0.60
C MET A 724 13.93 -1.79 1.00
N PHE A 725 14.92 -1.77 0.11
CA PHE A 725 16.29 -2.17 0.43
C PHE A 725 16.90 -1.26 1.51
N ALA A 726 16.77 0.05 1.34
CA ALA A 726 17.24 1.02 2.34
C ALA A 726 16.51 0.87 3.68
N LEU A 727 15.19 0.65 3.65
CA LEU A 727 14.39 0.36 4.85
C LEU A 727 14.92 -0.83 5.63
N ILE A 728 15.26 -1.95 4.98
CA ILE A 728 15.79 -3.13 5.67
C ILE A 728 17.16 -2.85 6.30
N ILE A 729 18.05 -2.15 5.59
CA ILE A 729 19.38 -1.81 6.14
C ILE A 729 19.26 -0.87 7.33
N ILE A 730 18.48 0.21 7.20
CA ILE A 730 18.26 1.18 8.28
C ILE A 730 17.57 0.49 9.46
N GLY A 731 16.58 -0.38 9.19
CA GLY A 731 15.87 -1.18 10.19
C GLY A 731 16.79 -2.14 10.95
N LEU A 732 17.70 -2.83 10.26
CA LEU A 732 18.70 -3.71 10.89
C LEU A 732 19.67 -2.94 11.79
N VAL A 733 20.20 -1.80 11.30
CA VAL A 733 21.12 -0.96 12.08
C VAL A 733 20.44 -0.43 13.33
N ASN A 734 19.24 0.14 13.20
CA ASN A 734 18.50 0.69 14.33
C ASN A 734 17.96 -0.39 15.29
N GLY A 735 17.48 -1.51 14.76
CA GLY A 735 16.89 -2.60 15.54
C GLY A 735 17.92 -3.42 16.32
N LEU A 736 19.07 -3.73 15.73
CA LEU A 736 20.08 -4.59 16.37
C LEU A 736 21.21 -3.83 17.07
N ALA A 737 21.52 -2.58 16.68
CA ALA A 737 22.57 -1.79 17.31
C ALA A 737 22.02 -0.71 18.25
N LEU A 738 21.19 0.21 17.75
CA LEU A 738 20.71 1.35 18.56
C LEU A 738 19.74 0.92 19.67
N LEU A 739 18.77 0.07 19.36
CA LEU A 739 17.71 -0.31 20.29
C LEU A 739 18.25 -1.01 21.57
N PRO A 740 19.15 -2.02 21.51
CA PRO A 740 19.69 -2.61 22.73
C PRO A 740 20.46 -1.62 23.59
N VAL A 741 21.24 -0.72 22.96
CA VAL A 741 21.98 0.32 23.67
C VAL A 741 21.01 1.27 24.39
N LEU A 742 19.95 1.71 23.71
CA LEU A 742 18.91 2.57 24.30
C LEU A 742 18.19 1.87 25.47
N LEU A 743 17.85 0.59 25.32
CA LEU A 743 17.25 -0.22 26.39
C LEU A 743 18.19 -0.41 27.59
N SER A 744 19.50 -0.47 27.36
CA SER A 744 20.46 -0.56 28.47
C SER A 744 20.51 0.72 29.33
N LEU A 745 20.22 1.87 28.74
CA LEU A 745 20.23 3.18 29.42
C LEU A 745 18.87 3.51 30.04
N ILE A 746 17.81 3.43 29.23
CA ILE A 746 16.47 3.97 29.52
C ILE A 746 15.42 2.84 29.69
N GLY A 747 15.81 1.58 29.51
CA GLY A 747 14.86 0.45 29.47
C GLY A 747 14.05 0.23 30.76
N PRO A 748 12.87 -0.40 30.62
CA PRO A 748 11.96 -0.68 31.72
C PRO A 748 12.60 -1.57 32.80
N SER A 749 12.10 -1.45 34.02
CA SER A 749 12.48 -2.35 35.12
C SER A 749 12.17 -3.81 34.78
N CYS A 750 12.97 -4.72 35.32
CA CYS A 750 12.73 -6.17 35.17
C CYS A 750 11.42 -6.56 35.85
N GLU A 751 10.62 -7.41 35.20
CA GLU A 751 9.33 -7.89 35.69
C GLU A 751 9.48 -8.79 36.92
N ILE A 752 10.52 -9.63 36.94
CA ILE A 752 10.79 -10.57 38.02
C ILE A 752 12.17 -10.30 38.60
N ARG A 753 12.25 -9.96 39.88
CA ARG A 753 13.51 -9.85 40.62
C ARG A 753 13.61 -10.98 41.64
N PRO A 754 14.55 -11.92 41.49
CA PRO A 754 14.78 -12.93 42.52
C PRO A 754 15.24 -12.25 43.81
N THR A 755 14.61 -12.61 44.93
CA THR A 755 14.92 -12.09 46.27
C THR A 755 16.36 -12.38 46.72
N ASN A 756 17.00 -13.39 46.10
CA ASN A 756 18.37 -13.81 46.40
C ASN A 756 19.44 -12.99 45.65
N GLY A 757 19.06 -12.03 44.80
CA GLY A 757 20.00 -11.24 43.99
C GLY A 757 20.73 -12.03 42.90
N THR A 758 20.39 -13.31 42.69
CA THR A 758 20.98 -14.20 41.68
C THR A 758 20.39 -13.92 40.30
N ASN A 759 21.21 -13.86 39.25
CA ASN A 759 20.72 -13.61 37.88
C ASN A 759 20.06 -14.82 37.19
N ARG A 760 19.86 -15.93 37.90
CA ARG A 760 19.25 -17.18 37.40
C ARG A 760 18.10 -17.62 38.31
N LEU A 761 17.02 -18.12 37.70
CA LEU A 761 15.96 -18.81 38.44
C LEU A 761 16.45 -20.21 38.85
N PRO A 762 16.10 -20.71 40.04
CA PRO A 762 16.40 -22.08 40.43
C PRO A 762 15.76 -23.06 39.44
N VAL A 763 16.51 -24.10 39.05
CA VAL A 763 16.02 -25.14 38.13
C VAL A 763 14.75 -25.76 38.73
N PRO A 764 13.63 -25.87 37.97
CA PRO A 764 12.42 -26.47 38.50
C PRO A 764 12.69 -27.91 38.94
N PRO A 765 12.06 -28.38 40.03
CA PRO A 765 12.24 -29.75 40.50
C PRO A 765 11.83 -30.75 39.42
N ALA A 766 12.58 -31.85 39.30
CA ALA A 766 12.27 -32.91 38.34
C ALA A 766 10.83 -33.40 38.53
N LEU A 767 10.06 -33.43 37.44
CA LEU A 767 8.68 -33.93 37.46
C LEU A 767 8.65 -35.35 38.03
N PRO A 768 7.69 -35.71 38.91
CA PRO A 768 7.59 -37.06 39.44
C PRO A 768 7.40 -38.04 38.27
N ARG A 769 8.34 -38.97 38.10
CA ARG A 769 8.16 -40.11 37.19
C ARG A 769 6.90 -40.85 37.65
N HIS A 770 5.85 -40.82 36.82
CA HIS A 770 4.65 -41.60 37.06
C HIS A 770 5.06 -43.08 37.06
N ARG A 771 5.16 -43.69 38.25
CA ARG A 771 5.35 -45.12 38.40
C ARG A 771 4.16 -45.77 37.71
N ARG A 772 4.39 -46.43 36.57
CA ARG A 772 3.38 -47.30 35.95
C ARG A 772 3.13 -48.43 36.94
N ASP A 773 1.98 -48.40 37.61
CA ASP A 773 1.51 -49.55 38.36
C ASP A 773 1.36 -50.70 37.36
N ARG A 774 2.19 -51.72 37.58
CA ARG A 774 2.20 -52.96 36.81
C ARG A 774 0.92 -53.71 37.23
N TYR A 775 -0.04 -53.82 36.32
CA TYR A 775 -1.18 -54.71 36.46
C TYR A 775 -0.65 -56.14 36.42
N ASP A 776 -0.49 -56.77 37.59
CA ASP A 776 -0.25 -58.21 37.68
C ASP A 776 -1.54 -58.95 37.29
N THR A 777 -1.48 -59.56 36.11
CA THR A 777 -2.39 -60.63 35.70
C THR A 777 -1.63 -61.93 35.83
N ASN A 778 -1.89 -62.68 36.92
CA ASN A 778 -2.04 -64.14 36.93
C ASN A 778 -2.09 -64.69 38.36
N GLY A 779 -3.03 -65.60 38.62
CA GLY A 779 -2.84 -66.68 39.59
C GLY A 779 -3.85 -66.78 40.73
N PHE A 780 -4.97 -67.45 40.46
CA PHE A 780 -5.77 -68.18 41.44
C PHE A 780 -4.89 -69.05 42.37
N ASN A 781 -4.98 -68.87 43.70
CA ASN A 781 -5.37 -69.94 44.64
C ASN A 781 -5.34 -69.50 46.12
N ASN A 782 -6.49 -69.70 46.79
CA ASN A 782 -6.67 -70.21 48.17
C ASN A 782 -5.64 -69.85 49.27
N ARG A 783 -6.06 -69.02 50.24
CA ARG A 783 -6.47 -69.49 51.59
C ARG A 783 -6.78 -68.34 52.56
N ALA A 784 -7.74 -68.63 53.43
CA ALA A 784 -8.26 -67.84 54.53
C ALA A 784 -7.21 -67.42 55.58
N HIS A 785 -7.32 -66.20 56.13
CA HIS A 785 -7.82 -65.93 57.49
C HIS A 785 -7.42 -64.54 58.04
N ARG A 786 -8.42 -63.85 58.59
CA ARG A 786 -8.43 -63.04 59.83
C ARG A 786 -7.60 -61.73 59.92
N HIS A 787 -8.34 -60.61 59.92
CA HIS A 787 -8.14 -59.45 60.81
C HIS A 787 -8.27 -59.85 62.31
N PRO A 788 -7.67 -59.13 63.29
CA PRO A 788 -8.17 -57.83 63.81
C PRO A 788 -7.05 -56.80 64.13
N LEU A 789 -7.23 -55.48 63.94
CA LEU A 789 -7.80 -54.46 64.87
C LEU A 789 -7.08 -54.30 66.23
N ALA A 790 -6.47 -53.11 66.44
CA ALA A 790 -6.34 -52.39 67.72
C ALA A 790 -5.95 -50.92 67.39
N MET A 791 -6.85 -49.94 67.50
CA MET A 791 -7.12 -49.05 68.66
C MET A 791 -5.86 -48.38 69.29
N ASN A 792 -5.64 -47.09 68.95
CA ASN A 792 -5.74 -45.87 69.80
C ASN A 792 -5.22 -45.91 71.27
N PRO A 793 -5.05 -44.77 71.99
CA PRO A 793 -4.76 -43.36 71.64
C PRO A 793 -3.86 -42.63 72.69
N LEU A 794 -3.82 -41.28 72.62
CA LEU A 794 -3.76 -40.27 73.72
C LEU A 794 -2.46 -39.54 74.09
N GLY A 795 -2.64 -38.21 74.21
CA GLY A 795 -1.94 -37.29 75.11
C GLY A 795 -1.13 -36.24 74.34
N GLY A 796 -1.63 -35.03 74.05
CA GLY A 796 -2.06 -33.98 75.01
C GLY A 796 -0.85 -33.05 75.26
N ARG A 797 -0.90 -31.71 75.25
CA ARG A 797 -1.97 -30.74 75.50
C ARG A 797 -1.40 -29.31 75.22
N ASP A 798 -2.28 -28.41 74.76
CA ASP A 798 -2.52 -27.03 75.26
C ASP A 798 -1.41 -25.95 75.09
N SER A 799 -1.66 -24.65 74.83
CA SER A 799 -2.84 -23.77 74.65
C SER A 799 -2.31 -22.40 74.16
N LYS A 800 -2.98 -21.60 73.30
CA LYS A 800 -4.00 -20.54 73.60
C LYS A 800 -4.48 -19.95 72.25
N SER A 801 -5.75 -20.10 71.81
CA SER A 801 -6.92 -19.19 71.90
C SER A 801 -6.67 -17.74 71.39
N PHE A 802 -7.40 -17.20 70.39
CA PHE A 802 -8.84 -16.85 70.34
C PHE A 802 -9.43 -16.75 68.90
N LEU A 803 -10.75 -17.01 68.79
CA LEU A 803 -11.70 -17.14 67.64
C LEU A 803 -12.24 -15.78 67.08
N PRO A 804 -13.22 -15.68 66.11
CA PRO A 804 -14.01 -16.70 65.35
C PRO A 804 -14.29 -16.47 63.82
N GLN A 805 -14.76 -17.55 63.17
CA GLN A 805 -15.85 -17.70 62.16
C GLN A 805 -15.75 -17.23 60.67
N SER A 806 -15.69 -18.26 59.80
CA SER A 806 -16.33 -18.53 58.48
C SER A 806 -16.13 -17.61 57.25
N PRO A 807 -16.08 -18.23 56.05
CA PRO A 807 -16.76 -17.69 54.89
C PRO A 807 -17.71 -18.74 54.28
N ALA A 808 -19.01 -18.47 54.39
CA ALA A 808 -20.01 -18.98 53.47
C ALA A 808 -20.48 -17.81 52.59
N ALA A 809 -20.80 -18.11 51.32
CA ALA A 809 -21.33 -17.22 50.27
C ALA A 809 -20.30 -16.55 49.36
N LEU A 810 -19.98 -17.20 48.23
CA LEU A 810 -19.97 -16.58 46.88
C LEU A 810 -19.70 -17.62 45.78
N THR A 811 -20.55 -18.65 45.72
CA THR A 811 -20.63 -19.57 44.56
C THR A 811 -22.10 -19.85 44.28
N LYS A 812 -22.81 -18.79 43.86
CA LYS A 812 -24.16 -18.84 43.27
C LYS A 812 -24.32 -17.62 42.37
N ALA A 813 -23.86 -17.75 41.14
CA ALA A 813 -24.35 -17.00 39.98
C ALA A 813 -23.53 -17.46 38.77
N PHE A 814 -23.85 -18.62 38.19
CA PHE A 814 -23.67 -18.92 36.75
C PHE A 814 -24.28 -20.28 36.37
N ASP A 815 -25.37 -20.68 37.03
CA ASP A 815 -26.24 -21.78 36.59
C ASP A 815 -27.66 -21.25 36.52
N ASN A 816 -27.97 -20.60 35.39
CA ASN A 816 -29.32 -20.42 34.83
C ASN A 816 -29.18 -19.56 33.57
N VAL A 817 -29.15 -20.21 32.41
CA VAL A 817 -29.78 -19.84 31.11
C VAL A 817 -29.09 -20.71 30.05
N SER A 818 -29.48 -21.97 29.95
CA SER A 818 -29.29 -22.80 28.75
C SER A 818 -30.32 -23.95 28.73
N SER A 819 -31.61 -23.61 28.86
CA SER A 819 -32.70 -24.57 28.69
C SER A 819 -33.83 -23.95 27.87
N SER A 820 -33.62 -23.83 26.57
CA SER A 820 -34.68 -23.66 25.58
C SER A 820 -34.12 -24.02 24.21
N PHE A 821 -34.28 -25.26 23.77
CA PHE A 821 -34.79 -25.61 22.45
C PHE A 821 -34.92 -27.15 22.37
N ARG A 822 -36.16 -27.62 22.51
CA ARG A 822 -36.57 -29.01 22.30
C ARG A 822 -36.59 -29.33 20.80
N ARG A 823 -36.11 -30.51 20.42
CA ARG A 823 -36.52 -31.23 19.20
C ARG A 823 -37.80 -32.05 19.45
N PRO A 824 -38.62 -32.27 18.42
CA PRO A 824 -39.27 -33.57 18.21
C PRO A 824 -39.07 -34.11 16.76
N PRO A 825 -39.49 -35.37 16.47
CA PRO A 825 -38.75 -36.30 15.61
C PRO A 825 -39.36 -36.57 14.21
N ALA A 826 -38.65 -37.42 13.46
CA ALA A 826 -38.86 -37.81 12.07
C ALA A 826 -40.02 -38.79 11.80
N GLY A 827 -40.58 -38.72 10.58
CA GLY A 827 -41.20 -39.86 9.88
C GLY A 827 -42.26 -39.51 8.82
N GLY A 828 -42.00 -39.86 7.54
CA GLY A 828 -43.05 -40.35 6.60
C GLY A 828 -43.38 -39.56 5.31
N HIS A 829 -42.88 -40.08 4.16
CA HIS A 829 -43.46 -40.17 2.80
C HIS A 829 -44.26 -39.03 2.11
N HIS A 830 -43.78 -38.61 0.92
CA HIS A 830 -44.41 -38.57 -0.43
C HIS A 830 -43.71 -37.49 -1.31
N GLN A 831 -42.94 -37.85 -2.34
CA GLN A 831 -43.28 -38.05 -3.77
C GLN A 831 -43.67 -36.78 -4.57
N LEU A 832 -42.97 -36.59 -5.72
CA LEU A 832 -43.29 -35.76 -6.91
C LEU A 832 -43.00 -34.23 -6.77
N LEU A 833 -42.36 -33.48 -7.68
CA LEU A 833 -42.20 -33.52 -9.14
C LEU A 833 -40.95 -32.72 -9.61
N ARG A 834 -40.42 -33.14 -10.77
CA ARG A 834 -39.62 -32.38 -11.79
C ARG A 834 -40.28 -31.01 -12.08
N THR A 835 -39.64 -29.86 -12.34
CA THR A 835 -38.66 -29.42 -13.37
C THR A 835 -38.47 -27.86 -13.22
N PRO A 836 -37.48 -27.21 -13.89
CA PRO A 836 -37.12 -25.77 -13.75
C PRO A 836 -37.97 -24.84 -14.66
N PRO A 837 -37.85 -23.49 -14.60
CA PRO A 837 -37.04 -22.75 -15.61
C PRO A 837 -36.56 -21.30 -15.27
N SER A 838 -35.76 -20.73 -16.21
CA SER A 838 -35.66 -19.34 -16.72
C SER A 838 -35.15 -18.19 -15.81
N GLU A 839 -34.02 -17.52 -16.14
CA GLU A 839 -33.89 -16.36 -17.08
C GLU A 839 -34.63 -15.08 -16.65
N PHE A 840 -33.89 -14.03 -16.29
CA PHE A 840 -34.26 -12.58 -16.32
C PHE A 840 -32.93 -11.80 -16.32
N VAL A 841 -32.43 -11.29 -17.46
CA VAL A 841 -32.80 -10.07 -18.21
C VAL A 841 -32.73 -8.78 -17.38
N ALA A 842 -31.91 -7.87 -17.91
CA ALA A 842 -31.52 -6.57 -17.44
C ALA A 842 -32.67 -5.57 -17.22
N GLU A 843 -32.45 -4.62 -16.32
CA GLU A 843 -33.09 -3.31 -16.38
C GLU A 843 -32.07 -2.21 -16.02
N ASN A 844 -31.68 -1.46 -17.05
CA ASN A 844 -31.18 -0.09 -16.93
C ASN A 844 -32.28 0.78 -16.33
N ASN A 845 -31.93 1.71 -15.44
CA ASN A 845 -32.69 2.96 -15.32
C ASN A 845 -31.82 4.10 -14.76
N VAL A 846 -31.66 5.08 -15.65
CA VAL A 846 -31.55 6.55 -15.48
C VAL A 846 -30.32 7.14 -14.81
#